data_AF-A0A7C4VEJ2-F1
#
_entry.id   AF-A0A7C4VEJ2-F1
#
_cell.length_a   1.000
_cell.length_b   1.000
_cell.length_c   1.000
_cell.angle_alpha   90.00
_cell.angle_beta   90.00
_cell.angle_gamma   90.00
#
_symmetry.space_group_name_H-M   'P 1'
#
loop_
_entity.id
_entity.type
_entity.pdbx_description
1 polymer ?
#
loop_
_entity_poly.entity_id
_entity_poly.type
_entity_poly.pdbx_seq_one_letter_code
_entity_poly.pdbx_strand_id
1 'polypeptide(L)'
;MTFMGYRKGCLSSDDQITKKTLKNKYAYFVIFTLTLLYFSSLLLWFSGDVSFPFGNLNLFGYVPWFLYSAKLGSIGLLAIVAIYLLIKNSNPQYRQKEIFAILASALLLLVFSRVIAMLQMQYVSEFTFNPDSWLSETIRKNILSFREERMFEIFKIPLAMIASIIFGQHIISKLREKAPSTRYLIASGLISLILISGTASTLLGFTYYYNSTQTNQLTSTELDVIRSLQNNIYNTGKAIIIAPQTPRAYLDFTGATAIVTESPATWQSKSPELPLSVTRFSKAVPTYIYIHKMRDMNKLSEYSGNYMEHLSSIAETSLENQELEIKIVSDWSPPSPESSTALIIPYNDKTMSTLKPFYQESLRSNTTFALFFQENMRSMNIYQDPINYSNIEVKNTLAAFNGISSYIRANGTNMNFDKIIVEFEFQPQDLSKNQVIVSKFDWGTPPQKSWEIAQYGKKIVFKLSNDGNHEEVLSTGELLELNVMYRVRCEYDGKSMKIFVNDKIAASKSYSGEIFRSNVDIVVGAGLCNGKPTAFAYMMLKYIRVLNDIPPGTEPIFYAYDFLSSLGLNYTTVLSGDKTINNYKTLILPYDDTTTYEILAKFETIQQNRISSVIILNTNGYGPLLSLFGNISPNKIFANGISSDDYYTIQPPVEVQKINPNGNTKITAQYVNNNLSSPLVMETNQSGFKLIYINIYPLLSQNQLFNLIPRQALAKALGNYIELYNATTVTSWFTEPSLLFTRLTANGTVNVQSNSLVSIQLPENQTLNIESCNAILIKSTKITVQRGYGFYTTLIAFNPTITLKGDQTTSATINGNATLLLRQPEISINGVIQFENFYMLHPPTIYTDARTTTLSGNITLNIYVSDAYTIALPYKFQSSITVKYGKPLMEFNESASFVKMIPYLILVIIFAATVLLIQHSKPTNISKVQNKPNKTTYLKSVNT
;
A
#
# COMPACT_ATOMS: atom_id res chain seq x y z
N MET A 1 27.18 75.92 25.75
CA MET A 1 25.76 76.22 25.47
C MET A 1 25.03 74.92 25.24
N THR A 2 23.98 74.47 25.91
CA THR A 2 23.30 74.87 27.14
C THR A 2 22.51 73.60 27.53
N PHE A 3 22.77 73.04 28.71
CA PHE A 3 22.05 71.87 29.23
C PHE A 3 20.60 72.29 29.58
N MET A 4 19.60 71.78 28.86
CA MET A 4 18.19 71.94 29.22
C MET A 4 17.73 70.74 30.03
N GLY A 5 17.70 70.91 31.35
CA GLY A 5 17.15 69.94 32.29
C GLY A 5 15.63 69.90 32.21
N TYR A 6 15.09 68.76 31.77
CA TYR A 6 13.67 68.45 31.88
C TYR A 6 13.31 68.16 33.34
N ARG A 7 12.58 69.09 33.98
CA ARG A 7 11.94 68.88 35.29
C ARG A 7 10.89 67.76 35.18
N LYS A 8 11.07 66.67 35.92
CA LYS A 8 10.01 65.70 36.24
C LYS A 8 8.89 66.45 36.97
N GLY A 9 7.76 66.64 36.31
CA GLY A 9 6.53 67.09 36.96
C GLY A 9 6.09 66.07 38.01
N CYS A 10 5.93 66.51 39.26
CA CYS A 10 5.30 65.73 40.31
C CYS A 10 3.83 65.50 39.93
N LEU A 11 3.52 64.31 39.43
CA LEU A 11 2.14 63.80 39.43
C LEU A 11 1.64 63.77 40.88
N SER A 12 0.44 64.28 41.14
CA SER A 12 -0.16 64.28 42.48
C SER A 12 -0.26 62.84 43.02
N SER A 13 -0.13 62.69 44.34
CA SER A 13 -0.22 61.38 45.01
C SER A 13 -1.50 60.61 44.69
N ASP A 14 -2.59 61.34 44.44
CA ASP A 14 -3.88 60.76 44.09
C ASP A 14 -3.87 60.07 42.72
N ASP A 15 -3.14 60.63 41.74
CA ASP A 15 -3.05 60.06 40.39
C ASP A 15 -2.20 58.78 40.36
N GLN A 16 -1.28 58.62 41.32
CA GLN A 16 -0.54 57.36 41.51
C GLN A 16 -1.39 56.28 42.19
N ILE A 17 -2.28 56.66 43.11
CA ILE A 17 -3.17 55.73 43.82
C ILE A 17 -4.29 55.22 42.90
N THR A 18 -4.89 56.07 42.07
CA THR A 18 -5.88 55.66 41.05
C THR A 18 -5.25 54.76 39.97
N LYS A 19 -4.04 55.07 39.48
CA LYS A 19 -3.34 54.19 38.52
C LYS A 19 -3.00 52.82 39.12
N LYS A 20 -2.60 52.75 40.38
CA LYS A 20 -2.29 51.48 41.08
C LYS A 20 -3.54 50.63 41.32
N THR A 21 -4.65 51.25 41.71
CA THR A 21 -5.93 50.54 41.92
C THR A 21 -6.52 50.05 40.60
N LEU A 22 -6.44 50.83 39.53
CA LEU A 22 -6.90 50.44 38.19
C LEU A 22 -6.08 49.26 37.62
N LYS A 23 -4.75 49.31 37.72
CA LYS A 23 -3.85 48.22 37.29
C LYS A 23 -4.16 46.90 37.99
N ASN A 24 -4.45 46.95 39.29
CA ASN A 24 -4.81 45.76 40.05
C ASN A 24 -6.15 45.18 39.58
N LYS A 25 -7.18 46.00 39.33
CA LYS A 25 -8.49 45.53 38.84
C LYS A 25 -8.39 44.75 37.53
N TYR A 26 -7.62 45.27 36.56
CA TYR A 26 -7.41 44.57 35.28
C TYR A 26 -6.69 43.23 35.46
N ALA A 27 -5.67 43.18 36.32
CA ALA A 27 -4.97 41.93 36.61
C ALA A 27 -5.89 40.88 37.25
N TYR A 28 -6.71 41.27 38.23
CA TYR A 28 -7.70 40.38 38.85
C TYR A 28 -8.66 39.80 37.79
N PHE A 29 -9.14 40.64 36.88
CA PHE A 29 -10.02 40.21 35.80
C PHE A 29 -9.34 39.19 34.86
N VAL A 30 -8.10 39.46 34.45
CA VAL A 30 -7.33 38.54 33.58
C VAL A 30 -7.13 37.19 34.25
N ILE A 31 -6.70 37.17 35.51
CA ILE A 31 -6.45 35.93 36.25
C ILE A 31 -7.76 35.16 36.46
N PHE A 32 -8.82 35.84 36.87
CA PHE A 32 -10.13 35.22 37.03
C PHE A 32 -10.59 34.56 35.73
N THR A 33 -10.44 35.25 34.61
CA THR A 33 -10.77 34.73 33.27
C THR A 33 -9.91 33.51 32.92
N LEU A 34 -8.60 33.56 33.14
CA LEU A 34 -7.70 32.44 32.88
C LEU A 34 -8.04 31.21 33.73
N THR A 35 -8.30 31.39 35.03
CA THR A 35 -8.72 30.30 35.92
C THR A 35 -10.06 29.71 35.47
N LEU A 36 -11.02 30.56 35.09
CA LEU A 36 -12.32 30.13 34.58
C LEU A 36 -12.17 29.27 33.33
N LEU A 37 -11.42 29.76 32.34
CA LEU A 37 -11.17 29.03 31.08
C LEU A 37 -10.44 27.72 31.34
N TYR A 38 -9.46 27.71 32.26
CA TYR A 38 -8.66 26.54 32.60
C TYR A 38 -9.55 25.42 33.18
N PHE A 39 -10.37 25.71 34.18
CA PHE A 39 -11.26 24.72 34.79
C PHE A 39 -12.39 24.31 33.85
N SER A 40 -12.95 25.24 33.08
CA SER A 40 -14.01 24.93 32.11
C SER A 40 -13.52 23.96 31.04
N SER A 41 -12.31 24.19 30.53
CA SER A 41 -11.66 23.32 29.55
C SER A 41 -11.35 21.92 30.12
N LEU A 42 -10.93 21.87 31.39
CA LEU A 42 -10.63 20.62 32.09
C LEU A 42 -11.91 19.81 32.38
N LEU A 43 -13.01 20.48 32.77
CA LEU A 43 -14.32 19.83 32.93
C LEU A 43 -14.90 19.36 31.59
N LEU A 44 -14.77 20.16 30.53
CA LEU A 44 -15.16 19.77 29.17
C LEU A 44 -14.42 18.50 28.75
N TRP A 45 -13.12 18.40 29.03
CA TRP A 45 -12.35 17.20 28.75
C TRP A 45 -12.79 16.01 29.61
N PHE A 46 -13.00 16.18 30.92
CA PHE A 46 -13.46 15.11 31.82
C PHE A 46 -14.86 14.59 31.52
N SER A 47 -15.74 15.42 30.95
CA SER A 47 -17.09 15.02 30.60
C SER A 47 -17.16 13.99 29.45
N GLY A 48 -16.09 13.89 28.65
CA GLY A 48 -16.11 13.09 27.42
C GLY A 48 -16.81 13.76 26.23
N ASP A 49 -17.41 14.95 26.38
CA ASP A 49 -18.07 15.70 25.30
C ASP A 49 -17.13 16.09 24.14
N VAL A 50 -15.83 16.04 24.43
CA VAL A 50 -14.75 16.11 23.46
C VAL A 50 -13.82 14.91 23.68
N SER A 51 -14.18 13.76 23.08
CA SER A 51 -13.29 12.61 23.00
C SER A 51 -12.12 12.93 22.08
N PHE A 52 -10.96 13.27 22.65
CA PHE A 52 -9.74 13.51 21.90
C PHE A 52 -8.67 12.48 22.30
N PRO A 53 -8.29 11.55 21.42
CA PRO A 53 -7.17 10.64 21.68
C PRO A 53 -5.86 11.41 21.60
N PHE A 54 -5.12 11.53 22.71
CA PHE A 54 -3.85 12.25 22.77
C PHE A 54 -2.80 11.77 21.74
N GLY A 55 -2.89 10.50 21.32
CA GLY A 55 -2.06 9.94 20.24
C GLY A 55 -2.19 10.72 18.92
N ASN A 56 -3.35 11.33 18.66
CA ASN A 56 -3.58 12.10 17.43
C ASN A 56 -2.90 13.47 17.43
N LEU A 57 -2.46 14.00 18.59
CA LEU A 57 -1.71 15.27 18.63
C LEU A 57 -0.36 15.15 17.91
N ASN A 58 0.27 13.97 17.95
CA ASN A 58 1.55 13.72 17.32
C ASN A 58 1.50 13.78 15.78
N LEU A 59 0.36 13.38 15.21
CA LEU A 59 0.18 13.34 13.75
C LEU A 59 0.25 14.74 13.13
N PHE A 60 -0.28 15.75 13.80
CA PHE A 60 -0.37 17.12 13.27
C PHE A 60 0.56 18.10 13.95
N GLY A 61 1.07 17.78 15.15
CA GLY A 61 1.87 18.71 15.94
C GLY A 61 1.11 19.94 16.39
N TYR A 62 -0.21 19.90 16.42
CA TYR A 62 -1.11 20.97 16.82
C TYR A 62 -1.81 20.58 18.11
N VAL A 63 -1.92 21.51 19.06
CA VAL A 63 -2.67 21.29 20.30
C VAL A 63 -3.89 22.21 20.30
N PRO A 64 -5.12 21.67 20.27
CA PRO A 64 -6.31 22.48 20.44
C PRO A 64 -6.32 23.21 21.81
N TRP A 65 -6.75 24.46 21.83
CA TRP A 65 -6.57 25.35 22.99
C TRP A 65 -7.26 24.87 24.29
N PHE A 66 -8.42 24.23 24.22
CA PHE A 66 -9.09 23.64 25.39
C PHE A 66 -8.36 22.39 25.94
N LEU A 67 -7.46 21.77 25.18
CA LEU A 67 -6.58 20.72 25.70
C LEU A 67 -5.35 21.30 26.41
N TYR A 68 -5.13 22.62 26.39
CA TYR A 68 -3.99 23.22 27.09
C TYR A 68 -4.09 22.98 28.59
N SER A 69 -5.28 23.00 29.19
CA SER A 69 -5.43 22.71 30.62
C SER A 69 -5.04 21.27 30.92
N ALA A 70 -5.54 20.31 30.13
CA ALA A 70 -5.19 18.90 30.27
C ALA A 70 -3.69 18.64 30.04
N LYS A 71 -3.07 19.28 29.03
CA LYS A 71 -1.64 19.13 28.73
C LYS A 71 -0.71 19.80 29.74
N LEU A 72 -1.06 20.98 30.23
CA LEU A 72 -0.25 21.70 31.23
C LEU A 72 -0.43 21.12 32.64
N GLY A 73 -1.57 20.50 32.92
CA GLY A 73 -1.89 19.91 34.22
C GLY A 73 -1.73 20.91 35.38
N SER A 74 -1.51 20.39 36.59
CA SER A 74 -1.41 21.21 37.81
C SER A 74 -0.41 22.37 37.72
N ILE A 75 0.66 22.24 36.93
CA ILE A 75 1.67 23.28 36.71
C ILE A 75 1.05 24.52 36.06
N GLY A 76 0.16 24.33 35.08
CA GLY A 76 -0.56 25.45 34.44
C GLY A 76 -1.41 26.23 35.44
N LEU A 77 -2.14 25.52 36.31
CA LEU A 77 -2.93 26.13 37.38
C LEU A 77 -2.04 26.87 38.39
N LEU A 78 -0.94 26.25 38.82
CA LEU A 78 0.03 26.86 39.73
C LEU A 78 0.68 28.10 39.12
N ALA A 79 0.94 28.11 37.82
CA ALA A 79 1.45 29.29 37.11
C ALA A 79 0.43 30.44 37.12
N ILE A 80 -0.86 30.17 36.89
CA ILE A 80 -1.92 31.20 36.97
C ILE A 80 -1.98 31.82 38.37
N VAL A 81 -1.93 30.99 39.42
CA VAL A 81 -1.90 31.47 40.81
C VAL A 81 -0.62 32.22 41.12
N ALA A 82 0.52 31.78 40.59
CA ALA A 82 1.79 32.48 40.76
C ALA A 82 1.75 33.88 40.11
N ILE A 83 1.20 34.01 38.90
CA ILE A 83 0.99 35.31 38.24
C ILE A 83 0.12 36.21 39.11
N TYR A 84 -0.94 35.66 39.72
CA TYR A 84 -1.77 36.39 40.67
C TYR A 84 -1.00 36.92 41.87
N LEU A 85 -0.23 36.06 42.52
CA LEU A 85 0.58 36.44 43.67
C LEU A 85 1.64 37.49 43.30
N LEU A 86 2.24 37.36 42.11
CA LEU A 86 3.21 38.33 41.58
C LEU A 86 2.58 39.73 41.45
N ILE A 87 1.37 39.80 40.88
CA ILE A 87 0.69 41.08 40.68
C ILE A 87 0.17 41.66 42.00
N LYS A 88 -0.38 40.81 42.89
CA LYS A 88 -0.90 41.24 44.19
C LYS A 88 0.19 41.77 45.10
N ASN A 89 1.33 41.08 45.17
CA ASN A 89 2.45 41.43 46.05
C ASN A 89 3.47 42.36 45.36
N SER A 90 2.98 43.31 44.55
CA SER A 90 3.79 44.28 43.80
C SER A 90 4.54 45.26 44.72
N ASN A 91 5.49 44.77 45.52
CA ASN A 91 6.41 45.57 46.31
C ASN A 91 7.66 45.85 45.45
N PRO A 92 8.03 47.12 45.17
CA PRO A 92 9.07 47.48 44.20
C PRO A 92 10.49 46.99 44.52
N GLN A 93 10.72 46.36 45.68
CA GLN A 93 12.04 45.87 46.12
C GLN A 93 12.46 44.51 45.54
N TYR A 94 11.56 43.73 44.95
CA TYR A 94 11.90 42.40 44.42
C TYR A 94 12.18 42.44 42.91
N ARG A 95 12.93 41.44 42.41
CA ARG A 95 13.34 41.18 41.01
C ARG A 95 12.15 40.94 40.05
N GLN A 96 11.15 41.82 40.07
CA GLN A 96 9.96 41.78 39.24
C GLN A 96 10.30 41.82 37.76
N LYS A 97 11.39 42.51 37.37
CA LYS A 97 11.86 42.56 35.99
C LYS A 97 12.25 41.18 35.47
N GLU A 98 12.96 40.37 36.27
CA GLU A 98 13.40 39.02 35.89
C GLU A 98 12.20 38.06 35.79
N ILE A 99 11.33 38.05 36.79
CA ILE A 99 10.15 37.17 36.79
C ILE A 99 9.17 37.57 35.67
N PHE A 100 8.98 38.87 35.45
CA PHE A 100 8.17 39.37 34.34
C PHE A 100 8.81 39.02 32.99
N ALA A 101 10.15 39.06 32.86
CA ALA A 101 10.82 38.64 31.64
C ALA A 101 10.63 37.14 31.35
N ILE A 102 10.72 36.27 32.38
CA ILE A 102 10.48 34.83 32.22
C ILE A 102 9.01 34.57 31.85
N LEU A 103 8.08 35.26 32.50
CA LEU A 103 6.65 35.16 32.18
C LEU A 103 6.35 35.65 30.75
N ALA A 104 6.87 36.81 30.37
CA ALA A 104 6.73 37.37 29.04
C ALA A 104 7.33 36.45 27.98
N SER A 105 8.49 35.84 28.26
CA SER A 105 9.11 34.84 27.40
C SER A 105 8.23 33.59 27.23
N ALA A 106 7.70 33.04 28.33
CA ALA A 106 6.80 31.89 28.28
C ALA A 106 5.52 32.17 27.49
N LEU A 107 4.91 33.35 27.69
CA LEU A 107 3.73 33.77 26.93
C LEU A 107 4.04 34.02 25.45
N LEU A 108 5.17 34.67 25.15
CA LEU A 108 5.61 34.92 23.78
C LEU A 108 5.89 33.61 23.05
N LEU A 109 6.51 32.64 23.72
CA LEU A 109 6.72 31.30 23.16
C LEU A 109 5.40 30.57 22.92
N LEU A 110 4.44 30.61 23.86
CA LEU A 110 3.11 30.03 23.65
C LEU A 110 2.39 30.66 22.45
N VAL A 111 2.40 31.99 22.35
CA VAL A 111 1.79 32.72 21.24
C VAL A 111 2.50 32.42 19.92
N PHE A 112 3.83 32.40 19.91
CA PHE A 112 4.61 32.10 18.71
C PHE A 112 4.39 30.66 18.24
N SER A 113 4.44 29.69 19.17
CA SER A 113 4.09 28.30 18.88
C SER A 113 2.69 28.19 18.31
N ARG A 114 1.72 28.93 18.87
CA ARG A 114 0.34 28.93 18.40
C ARG A 114 0.21 29.50 16.99
N VAL A 115 0.86 30.63 16.72
CA VAL A 115 0.85 31.27 15.40
C VAL A 115 1.46 30.33 14.37
N ILE A 116 2.60 29.69 14.68
CA ILE A 116 3.20 28.71 13.77
C ILE A 116 2.27 27.53 13.55
N ALA A 117 1.61 27.02 14.59
CA ALA A 117 0.69 25.90 14.47
C ALA A 117 -0.55 26.25 13.62
N MET A 118 -1.08 27.48 13.73
CA MET A 118 -2.14 27.98 12.86
C MET A 118 -1.69 28.10 11.41
N LEU A 119 -0.51 28.67 11.16
CA LEU A 119 0.08 28.72 9.82
C LEU A 119 0.29 27.31 9.26
N GLN A 120 0.75 26.37 10.10
CA GLN A 120 0.92 24.98 9.73
C GLN A 120 -0.41 24.34 9.32
N MET A 121 -1.49 24.56 10.08
CA MET A 121 -2.82 24.07 9.72
C MET A 121 -3.32 24.67 8.40
N GLN A 122 -3.03 25.95 8.14
CA GLN A 122 -3.32 26.57 6.85
C GLN A 122 -2.56 25.87 5.72
N TYR A 123 -1.24 25.68 5.84
CA TYR A 123 -0.42 24.96 4.84
C TYR A 123 -0.82 23.49 4.66
N VAL A 124 -1.35 22.84 5.70
CA VAL A 124 -1.85 21.45 5.65
C VAL A 124 -3.24 21.36 4.98
N SER A 125 -3.90 22.50 4.75
CA SER A 125 -5.22 22.59 4.09
C SER A 125 -5.13 23.13 2.66
N GLU A 126 -4.56 24.31 2.46
CA GLU A 126 -4.50 24.98 1.17
C GLU A 126 -3.31 25.96 1.11
N PHE A 127 -2.54 25.92 0.02
CA PHE A 127 -1.45 26.88 -0.21
C PHE A 127 -1.09 27.01 -1.70
N THR A 128 -0.47 28.13 -2.06
CA THR A 128 0.10 28.33 -3.39
C THR A 128 1.55 27.89 -3.43
N PHE A 129 1.85 26.89 -4.25
CA PHE A 129 3.21 26.43 -4.52
C PHE A 129 3.77 27.18 -5.74
N ASN A 130 4.89 27.87 -5.54
CA ASN A 130 5.66 28.48 -6.62
C ASN A 130 6.96 27.69 -6.81
N PRO A 131 7.13 26.93 -7.91
CA PRO A 131 8.32 26.11 -8.14
C PRO A 131 9.62 26.94 -8.19
N ASP A 132 9.53 28.23 -8.52
CA ASP A 132 10.70 29.11 -8.69
C ASP A 132 11.09 29.86 -7.40
N SER A 133 10.35 29.68 -6.29
CA SER A 133 10.57 30.42 -5.04
C SER A 133 11.18 29.56 -3.93
N TRP A 134 12.53 29.52 -3.88
CA TRP A 134 13.27 28.80 -2.82
C TRP A 134 12.94 29.30 -1.40
N LEU A 135 12.67 30.61 -1.25
CA LEU A 135 12.39 31.24 0.04
C LEU A 135 11.04 30.77 0.59
N SER A 136 10.01 30.76 -0.25
CA SER A 136 8.68 30.26 0.11
C SER A 136 8.76 28.81 0.57
N GLU A 137 9.55 28.00 -0.13
CA GLU A 137 9.70 26.58 0.17
C GLU A 137 10.47 26.33 1.47
N THR A 138 11.52 27.12 1.74
CA THR A 138 12.27 27.03 2.99
C THR A 138 11.41 27.40 4.20
N ILE A 139 10.64 28.49 4.08
CA ILE A 139 9.69 28.92 5.12
C ILE A 139 8.65 27.83 5.37
N ARG A 140 8.06 27.27 4.29
CA ARG A 140 7.09 26.18 4.38
C ARG A 140 7.65 24.95 5.08
N LYS A 141 8.84 24.47 4.68
CA LYS A 141 9.50 23.32 5.31
C LYS A 141 9.75 23.54 6.80
N ASN A 142 10.18 24.73 7.18
CA ASN A 142 10.41 25.07 8.59
C ASN A 142 9.11 25.18 9.40
N ILE A 143 8.03 25.68 8.81
CA ILE A 143 6.71 25.71 9.45
C ILE A 143 6.16 24.29 9.60
N LEU A 144 6.30 23.44 8.58
CA LEU A 144 5.81 22.06 8.61
C LEU A 144 6.66 21.13 9.49
N SER A 145 7.90 21.47 9.82
CA SER A 145 8.73 20.70 10.77
C SER A 145 8.44 21.06 12.23
N PHE A 146 7.82 22.22 12.46
CA PHE A 146 7.41 22.62 13.79
C PHE A 146 6.30 21.73 14.34
N ARG A 147 6.33 21.49 15.65
CA ARG A 147 5.35 20.70 16.39
C ARG A 147 5.06 21.43 17.71
N GLU A 148 3.96 22.16 17.76
CA GLU A 148 3.46 22.86 18.96
C GLU A 148 3.36 21.90 20.15
N GLU A 149 2.91 20.68 19.90
CA GLU A 149 2.79 19.59 20.87
C GLU A 149 4.10 19.36 21.64
N ARG A 150 5.24 19.28 20.95
CA ARG A 150 6.56 19.07 21.58
C ARG A 150 7.00 20.27 22.41
N MET A 151 6.57 21.47 22.03
CA MET A 151 6.88 22.69 22.78
C MET A 151 6.18 22.72 24.14
N PHE A 152 5.01 22.09 24.29
CA PHE A 152 4.31 22.01 25.59
C PHE A 152 5.12 21.28 26.66
N GLU A 153 5.84 20.22 26.28
CA GLU A 153 6.69 19.50 27.23
C GLU A 153 7.87 20.37 27.71
N ILE A 154 8.37 21.26 26.86
CA ILE A 154 9.41 22.24 27.19
C ILE A 154 8.85 23.36 28.09
N PHE A 155 7.60 23.79 27.90
CA PHE A 155 6.98 24.88 28.67
C PHE A 155 6.72 24.57 30.15
N LYS A 156 6.53 23.29 30.49
CA LYS A 156 6.27 22.88 31.87
C LYS A 156 7.40 23.28 32.83
N ILE A 157 8.66 23.23 32.38
CA ILE A 157 9.83 23.54 33.22
C ILE A 157 9.88 25.04 33.59
N PRO A 158 9.87 26.00 32.64
CA PRO A 158 9.81 27.43 32.98
C PRO A 158 8.59 27.81 33.81
N LEU A 159 7.42 27.23 33.53
CA LEU A 159 6.20 27.50 34.30
C LEU A 159 6.32 26.98 35.74
N ALA A 160 6.91 25.79 35.95
CA ALA A 160 7.21 25.27 37.27
C ALA A 160 8.26 26.11 38.01
N MET A 161 9.27 26.63 37.31
CA MET A 161 10.24 27.57 37.89
C MET A 161 9.57 28.87 38.36
N ILE A 162 8.73 29.48 37.53
CA ILE A 162 7.96 30.68 37.91
C ILE A 162 7.09 30.40 39.13
N ALA A 163 6.32 29.30 39.09
CA ALA A 163 5.44 28.91 40.19
C ALA A 163 6.23 28.69 41.49
N SER A 164 7.30 27.91 41.45
CA SER A 164 8.10 27.59 42.63
C SER A 164 8.71 28.83 43.28
N ILE A 165 9.31 29.73 42.50
CA ILE A 165 9.91 30.98 43.00
C ILE A 165 8.86 31.84 43.71
N ILE A 166 7.69 32.04 43.09
CA ILE A 166 6.66 32.94 43.62
C ILE A 166 5.98 32.34 44.85
N PHE A 167 5.64 31.05 44.83
CA PHE A 167 5.06 30.38 46.00
C PHE A 167 6.04 30.32 47.18
N GLY A 168 7.32 30.06 46.92
CA GLY A 168 8.37 30.11 47.93
C GLY A 168 8.44 31.48 48.61
N GLN A 169 8.47 32.56 47.81
CA GLN A 169 8.45 33.92 48.33
C GLN A 169 7.18 34.23 49.14
N HIS A 170 6.01 33.83 48.62
CA HIS A 170 4.74 34.07 49.30
C HIS A 170 4.69 33.39 50.67
N ILE A 171 5.14 32.15 50.76
CA ILE A 171 5.17 31.38 52.02
C ILE A 171 6.15 31.98 53.02
N ILE A 172 7.36 32.35 52.58
CA ILE A 172 8.36 33.01 53.44
C ILE A 172 7.77 34.31 54.02
N SER A 173 7.03 35.07 53.21
CA SER A 173 6.40 36.32 53.65
C SER A 173 5.25 36.09 54.65
N LYS A 174 4.45 35.03 54.49
CA LYS A 174 3.29 34.72 55.35
C LYS A 174 3.68 34.02 56.66
N LEU A 175 4.74 33.23 56.69
CA LEU A 175 5.15 32.48 57.89
C LEU A 175 6.05 33.29 58.84
N ARG A 176 5.99 34.63 58.79
CA ARG A 176 6.91 35.56 59.47
C ARG A 176 7.01 35.34 60.99
N GLU A 177 5.99 34.73 61.60
CA GLU A 177 5.88 34.44 63.03
C GLU A 177 6.56 33.13 63.47
N LYS A 178 6.96 32.25 62.54
CA LYS A 178 7.63 30.98 62.87
C LYS A 178 9.16 31.11 62.91
N ALA A 179 9.83 30.17 63.58
CA ALA A 179 11.29 30.09 63.60
C ALA A 179 11.86 30.10 62.16
N PRO A 180 12.98 30.81 61.91
CA PRO A 180 13.53 30.99 60.57
C PRO A 180 13.84 29.66 59.87
N SER A 181 14.37 28.67 60.59
CA SER A 181 14.69 27.34 60.05
C SER A 181 13.47 26.61 59.49
N THR A 182 12.36 26.58 60.23
CA THR A 182 11.12 25.92 59.79
C THR A 182 10.51 26.58 58.56
N ARG A 183 10.64 27.91 58.43
CA ARG A 183 10.17 28.64 57.23
C ARG A 183 10.93 28.23 55.98
N TYR A 184 12.25 28.20 56.05
CA TYR A 184 13.09 27.84 54.92
C TYR A 184 12.88 26.38 54.52
N LEU A 185 12.68 25.48 55.49
CA LEU A 185 12.35 24.09 55.21
C LEU A 185 11.00 23.93 54.48
N ILE A 186 9.93 24.59 54.95
CA ILE A 186 8.61 24.51 54.31
C ILE A 186 8.65 25.12 52.90
N ALA A 187 9.29 26.28 52.75
CA ALA A 187 9.43 26.95 51.45
C ALA A 187 10.27 26.12 50.48
N SER A 188 11.41 25.59 50.92
CA SER A 188 12.28 24.71 50.14
C SER A 188 11.57 23.42 49.73
N GLY A 189 10.82 22.80 50.65
CA GLY A 189 10.01 21.62 50.37
C GLY A 189 8.96 21.86 49.29
N LEU A 190 8.23 22.99 49.35
CA LEU A 190 7.25 23.32 48.32
C LEU A 190 7.90 23.69 46.98
N ILE A 191 8.98 24.46 46.99
CA ILE A 191 9.76 24.78 45.77
C ILE A 191 10.21 23.49 45.10
N SER A 192 10.77 22.57 45.88
CA SER A 192 11.24 21.27 45.40
C SER A 192 10.09 20.44 44.86
N LEU A 193 8.94 20.39 45.54
CA LEU A 193 7.76 19.66 45.07
C LEU A 193 7.25 20.18 43.73
N ILE A 194 7.16 21.50 43.56
CA ILE A 194 6.69 22.12 42.31
C ILE A 194 7.67 21.86 41.18
N LEU A 195 8.98 22.02 41.42
CA LEU A 195 10.02 21.76 40.42
C LEU A 195 10.09 20.28 40.04
N ILE A 196 10.09 19.38 41.03
CA ILE A 196 10.11 17.93 40.81
C ILE A 196 8.85 17.51 40.06
N SER A 197 7.67 18.02 40.43
CA SER A 197 6.42 17.73 39.71
C SER A 197 6.46 18.24 38.27
N GLY A 198 7.01 19.44 38.05
CA GLY A 198 7.28 20.03 36.74
C GLY A 198 8.13 19.12 35.86
N THR A 199 9.34 18.84 36.33
CA THR A 199 10.33 18.01 35.62
C THR A 199 9.85 16.58 35.45
N ALA A 200 9.23 15.97 36.47
CA ALA A 200 8.69 14.62 36.39
C ALA A 200 7.55 14.52 35.38
N SER A 201 6.67 15.53 35.28
CA SER A 201 5.62 15.55 34.25
C SER A 201 6.20 15.63 32.83
N THR A 202 7.24 16.44 32.62
CA THR A 202 7.97 16.48 31.35
C THR A 202 8.66 15.15 31.05
N LEU A 203 9.35 14.56 32.03
CA LEU A 203 10.01 13.26 31.87
C LEU A 203 9.01 12.15 31.58
N LEU A 204 7.86 12.12 32.28
CA LEU A 204 6.76 11.20 31.99
C LEU A 204 6.18 11.42 30.60
N GLY A 205 6.12 12.67 30.11
CA GLY A 205 5.75 12.97 28.73
C GLY A 205 6.73 12.33 27.74
N PHE A 206 8.04 12.49 27.96
CA PHE A 206 9.06 11.82 27.16
C PHE A 206 9.00 10.29 27.28
N THR A 207 8.78 9.74 28.47
CA THR A 207 8.61 8.30 28.68
C THR A 207 7.34 7.78 28.02
N TYR A 208 6.25 8.54 28.03
CA TYR A 208 5.02 8.20 27.30
C TYR A 208 5.30 8.15 25.79
N TYR A 209 6.02 9.12 25.24
CA TYR A 209 6.39 9.08 23.82
C TYR A 209 7.31 7.92 23.50
N TYR A 210 8.29 7.66 24.37
CA TYR A 210 9.16 6.49 24.28
C TYR A 210 8.36 5.17 24.31
N ASN A 211 7.43 5.00 25.26
CA ASN A 211 6.59 3.82 25.40
C ASN A 211 5.55 3.69 24.27
N SER A 212 4.99 4.80 23.79
CA SER A 212 4.08 4.81 22.65
C SER A 212 4.80 4.44 21.36
N THR A 213 6.12 4.66 21.28
CA THR A 213 6.96 4.10 20.21
C THR A 213 7.41 2.65 20.48
N GLN A 214 7.20 2.11 21.69
CA GLN A 214 7.55 0.73 22.05
C GLN A 214 6.50 -0.32 21.69
N THR A 215 5.27 0.03 21.31
CA THR A 215 4.25 -0.99 20.97
C THR A 215 4.63 -1.86 19.76
N ASN A 216 5.72 -1.52 19.06
CA ASN A 216 6.34 -2.29 17.99
C ASN A 216 7.87 -2.40 18.18
N GLN A 217 8.39 -2.63 19.40
CA GLN A 217 9.83 -2.72 19.59
C GLN A 217 10.48 -3.79 18.71
N LEU A 218 11.65 -3.46 18.17
CA LEU A 218 12.57 -4.41 17.56
C LEU A 218 13.00 -5.41 18.63
N THR A 219 12.74 -6.69 18.37
CA THR A 219 13.25 -7.78 19.22
C THR A 219 14.78 -7.85 19.12
N SER A 220 15.44 -8.49 20.08
CA SER A 220 16.90 -8.69 20.00
C SER A 220 17.29 -9.50 18.75
N THR A 221 16.49 -10.51 18.42
CA THR A 221 16.59 -11.35 17.21
C THR A 221 16.47 -10.53 15.93
N GLU A 222 15.51 -9.59 15.87
CA GLU A 222 15.36 -8.66 14.75
C GLU A 222 16.52 -7.67 14.64
N LEU A 223 16.98 -7.12 15.77
CA LEU A 223 18.14 -6.23 15.82
C LEU A 223 19.42 -6.89 15.32
N ASP A 224 19.64 -8.17 15.64
CA ASP A 224 20.82 -8.90 15.19
C ASP A 224 20.80 -9.13 13.66
N VAL A 225 19.62 -9.34 13.07
CA VAL A 225 19.46 -9.38 11.61
C VAL A 225 19.71 -8.00 10.99
N ILE A 226 19.15 -6.93 11.57
CA ILE A 226 19.39 -5.55 11.11
C ILE A 226 20.87 -5.20 11.17
N ARG A 227 21.59 -5.58 12.24
CA ARG A 227 23.05 -5.39 12.35
C ARG A 227 23.82 -6.20 11.32
N SER A 228 23.42 -7.44 11.08
CA SER A 228 24.05 -8.28 10.05
C SER A 228 23.86 -7.68 8.66
N LEU A 229 22.65 -7.20 8.36
CA LEU A 229 22.34 -6.52 7.11
C LEU A 229 23.11 -5.19 6.98
N GLN A 230 23.20 -4.41 8.06
CA GLN A 230 23.98 -3.18 8.12
C GLN A 230 25.46 -3.43 7.81
N ASN A 231 26.07 -4.45 8.42
CA ASN A 231 27.46 -4.83 8.15
C ASN A 231 27.65 -5.22 6.67
N ASN A 232 26.71 -5.98 6.10
CA ASN A 232 26.74 -6.33 4.68
C ASN A 232 26.66 -5.08 3.80
N ILE A 233 25.78 -4.12 4.12
CA ILE A 233 25.63 -2.87 3.37
C ILE A 233 26.87 -2.00 3.48
N TYR A 234 27.52 -1.92 4.65
CA TYR A 234 28.78 -1.19 4.78
C TYR A 234 29.92 -1.81 3.98
N ASN A 235 29.92 -3.13 3.82
CA ASN A 235 30.90 -3.84 2.99
C ASN A 235 30.65 -3.63 1.49
N THR A 236 29.39 -3.63 1.03
CA THR A 236 29.04 -3.48 -0.39
C THR A 236 28.87 -2.02 -0.82
N GLY A 237 28.69 -1.10 0.12
CA GLY A 237 28.59 0.35 -0.05
C GLY A 237 27.18 0.90 -0.29
N LYS A 238 26.30 0.17 -1.00
CA LYS A 238 24.94 0.62 -1.34
C LYS A 238 23.95 -0.54 -1.36
N ALA A 239 22.70 -0.26 -1.00
CA ALA A 239 21.60 -1.22 -1.08
C ALA A 239 20.24 -0.54 -1.14
N ILE A 240 19.25 -1.23 -1.71
CA ILE A 240 17.83 -0.90 -1.54
C ILE A 240 17.22 -1.89 -0.56
N ILE A 241 16.34 -1.44 0.31
CA ILE A 241 15.49 -2.33 1.10
C ILE A 241 14.03 -2.05 0.78
N ILE A 242 13.27 -3.11 0.53
CA ILE A 242 11.82 -3.06 0.35
C ILE A 242 11.11 -3.92 1.39
N ALA A 243 10.01 -3.43 1.96
CA ALA A 243 9.20 -4.17 2.91
C ALA A 243 7.68 -3.96 2.67
N PRO A 244 6.83 -4.97 2.91
CA PRO A 244 5.37 -4.85 2.78
C PRO A 244 4.77 -3.80 3.73
N GLN A 245 5.05 -3.94 5.02
CA GLN A 245 4.44 -3.13 6.08
C GLN A 245 5.44 -2.70 7.16
N THR A 246 6.62 -3.33 7.25
CA THR A 246 7.63 -2.93 8.25
C THR A 246 7.97 -1.43 8.13
N PRO A 247 7.88 -0.64 9.22
CA PRO A 247 8.08 0.81 9.17
C PRO A 247 9.49 1.23 8.77
N ARG A 248 9.60 2.34 8.03
CA ARG A 248 10.89 2.92 7.62
C ARG A 248 11.84 3.17 8.79
N ALA A 249 11.33 3.64 9.92
CA ALA A 249 12.14 3.95 11.10
C ALA A 249 12.96 2.75 11.61
N TYR A 250 12.56 1.51 11.31
CA TYR A 250 13.29 0.30 11.69
C TYR A 250 14.39 -0.02 10.69
N LEU A 251 14.09 0.18 9.40
CA LEU A 251 15.03 -0.12 8.33
C LEU A 251 16.08 0.99 8.17
N ASP A 252 15.83 2.21 8.68
CA ASP A 252 16.83 3.29 8.69
C ASP A 252 18.11 2.87 9.46
N PHE A 253 18.01 1.95 10.43
CA PHE A 253 19.17 1.40 11.15
C PHE A 253 20.11 0.56 10.27
N THR A 254 19.66 0.12 9.10
CA THR A 254 20.48 -0.68 8.18
C THR A 254 21.51 0.15 7.41
N GLY A 255 21.32 1.47 7.32
CA GLY A 255 22.17 2.34 6.49
C GLY A 255 21.96 2.18 4.97
N ALA A 256 20.86 1.56 4.55
CA ALA A 256 20.54 1.39 3.13
C ALA A 256 20.43 2.73 2.37
N THR A 257 20.79 2.73 1.09
CA THR A 257 20.78 3.91 0.21
C THR A 257 19.35 4.38 -0.07
N ALA A 258 18.44 3.44 -0.24
CA ALA A 258 17.02 3.71 -0.42
C ALA A 258 16.21 2.68 0.37
N ILE A 259 15.13 3.15 1.00
CA ILE A 259 14.23 2.30 1.75
C ILE A 259 12.82 2.57 1.24
N VAL A 260 12.16 1.52 0.76
CA VAL A 260 10.81 1.52 0.23
C VAL A 260 9.94 0.67 1.17
N THR A 261 9.36 1.30 2.18
CA THR A 261 8.42 0.64 3.09
C THR A 261 7.01 1.09 2.79
N GLU A 262 6.03 0.25 3.16
CA GLU A 262 4.62 0.64 3.12
C GLU A 262 4.25 1.22 1.74
N SER A 263 4.71 0.56 0.67
CA SER A 263 4.44 0.96 -0.71
C SER A 263 3.36 0.08 -1.33
N PRO A 264 2.05 0.36 -1.07
CA PRO A 264 0.95 -0.31 -1.76
C PRO A 264 1.14 -0.32 -3.27
N ALA A 265 1.73 0.73 -3.84
CA ALA A 265 1.99 0.82 -5.27
C ALA A 265 2.82 -0.35 -5.81
N THR A 266 3.91 -0.70 -5.13
CA THR A 266 4.78 -1.80 -5.55
C THR A 266 4.12 -3.15 -5.26
N TRP A 267 3.52 -3.30 -4.08
CA TRP A 267 2.96 -4.59 -3.65
C TRP A 267 1.59 -4.93 -4.26
N GLN A 268 0.82 -3.93 -4.71
CA GLN A 268 -0.46 -4.11 -5.42
C GLN A 268 -0.31 -4.18 -6.94
N SER A 269 0.91 -3.97 -7.46
CA SER A 269 1.17 -4.04 -8.89
C SER A 269 1.08 -5.48 -9.38
N LYS A 270 0.19 -5.71 -10.33
CA LYS A 270 0.06 -6.97 -11.07
C LYS A 270 1.11 -7.08 -12.16
N SER A 271 1.54 -5.96 -12.70
CA SER A 271 2.60 -5.90 -13.70
C SER A 271 3.96 -5.63 -13.04
N PRO A 272 5.07 -6.13 -13.61
CA PRO A 272 6.39 -6.02 -13.00
C PRO A 272 7.13 -4.72 -13.31
N GLU A 273 6.67 -3.91 -14.26
CA GLU A 273 7.35 -2.67 -14.68
C GLU A 273 7.61 -1.74 -13.48
N LEU A 274 6.58 -1.52 -12.65
CA LEU A 274 6.70 -0.71 -11.44
C LEU A 274 7.55 -1.41 -10.36
N PRO A 275 7.20 -2.63 -9.90
CA PRO A 275 8.01 -3.39 -8.96
C PRO A 275 9.50 -3.42 -9.28
N LEU A 276 9.86 -3.82 -10.50
CA LEU A 276 11.26 -3.94 -10.91
C LEU A 276 11.95 -2.59 -11.03
N SER A 277 11.25 -1.53 -11.44
CA SER A 277 11.84 -0.17 -11.45
C SER A 277 12.19 0.29 -10.04
N VAL A 278 11.34 -0.02 -9.05
CA VAL A 278 11.53 0.33 -7.64
C VAL A 278 12.61 -0.52 -6.99
N THR A 279 12.65 -1.82 -7.30
CA THR A 279 13.65 -2.76 -6.75
C THR A 279 14.98 -2.69 -7.48
N ARG A 280 15.21 -1.73 -8.38
CA ARG A 280 16.46 -1.67 -9.14
C ARG A 280 17.03 -0.27 -9.19
N PHE A 281 18.13 -0.04 -8.46
CA PHE A 281 18.88 1.22 -8.53
C PHE A 281 19.91 1.17 -9.65
N SER A 282 20.90 0.27 -9.55
CA SER A 282 21.96 0.05 -10.55
C SER A 282 22.43 -1.42 -10.47
N LYS A 283 23.20 -1.93 -11.45
CA LYS A 283 23.56 -3.36 -11.45
C LYS A 283 24.37 -3.75 -10.22
N ALA A 284 25.21 -2.83 -9.77
CA ALA A 284 26.06 -3.02 -8.60
C ALA A 284 25.33 -2.87 -7.26
N VAL A 285 24.05 -2.49 -7.24
CA VAL A 285 23.32 -2.21 -5.99
C VAL A 285 22.27 -3.29 -5.77
N PRO A 286 22.47 -4.20 -4.79
CA PRO A 286 21.50 -5.24 -4.47
C PRO A 286 20.24 -4.65 -3.85
N THR A 287 19.13 -5.37 -4.03
CA THR A 287 17.88 -5.08 -3.34
C THR A 287 17.54 -6.21 -2.39
N TYR A 288 17.26 -5.85 -1.14
CA TYR A 288 16.82 -6.77 -0.11
C TYR A 288 15.32 -6.64 0.11
N ILE A 289 14.60 -7.76 0.02
CA ILE A 289 13.20 -7.86 0.43
C ILE A 289 13.20 -8.28 1.90
N TYR A 290 12.74 -7.38 2.76
CA TYR A 290 12.64 -7.57 4.19
C TYR A 290 11.24 -8.06 4.55
N ILE A 291 11.13 -9.27 5.12
CA ILE A 291 9.85 -9.88 5.48
C ILE A 291 9.86 -10.29 6.95
N HIS A 292 9.04 -9.63 7.76
CA HIS A 292 8.74 -10.06 9.12
C HIS A 292 7.60 -11.07 9.16
N LYS A 293 7.88 -12.29 9.62
CA LYS A 293 6.97 -13.44 9.58
C LYS A 293 5.64 -13.21 10.30
N MET A 294 5.61 -12.38 11.34
CA MET A 294 4.35 -11.98 12.01
C MET A 294 3.68 -10.73 11.40
N ARG A 295 4.42 -9.64 11.17
CA ARG A 295 3.86 -8.35 10.74
C ARG A 295 3.51 -8.32 9.25
N ASP A 296 4.38 -8.86 8.42
CA ASP A 296 4.28 -8.73 6.96
C ASP A 296 3.49 -9.88 6.32
N MET A 297 3.45 -11.09 6.92
CA MET A 297 2.76 -12.25 6.32
C MET A 297 1.25 -12.05 6.13
N ASN A 298 0.59 -11.42 7.09
CA ASN A 298 -0.84 -11.10 6.96
C ASN A 298 -1.06 -10.16 5.76
N LYS A 299 -0.16 -9.19 5.56
CA LYS A 299 -0.23 -8.24 4.46
C LYS A 299 0.12 -8.88 3.11
N LEU A 300 1.12 -9.78 3.07
CA LEU A 300 1.48 -10.54 1.87
C LEU A 300 0.29 -11.34 1.32
N SER A 301 -0.56 -11.88 2.19
CA SER A 301 -1.79 -12.58 1.75
C SER A 301 -2.78 -11.67 1.01
N GLU A 302 -2.83 -10.36 1.32
CA GLU A 302 -3.63 -9.38 0.59
C GLU A 302 -3.07 -9.08 -0.81
N TYR A 303 -1.79 -9.40 -1.03
CA TYR A 303 -1.07 -9.18 -2.29
C TYR A 303 -0.92 -10.47 -3.12
N SER A 304 -1.63 -11.55 -2.76
CA SER A 304 -1.56 -12.81 -3.49
C SER A 304 -1.89 -12.63 -4.97
N GLY A 305 -0.99 -13.12 -5.83
CA GLY A 305 -1.11 -12.99 -7.29
C GLY A 305 -0.59 -11.68 -7.86
N ASN A 306 -0.03 -10.79 -7.03
CA ASN A 306 0.71 -9.61 -7.49
C ASN A 306 2.19 -9.93 -7.67
N TYR A 307 2.87 -9.13 -8.49
CA TYR A 307 4.22 -9.48 -8.93
C TYR A 307 5.25 -9.45 -7.79
N MET A 308 5.17 -8.51 -6.85
CA MET A 308 6.12 -8.47 -5.72
C MET A 308 5.98 -9.67 -4.77
N GLU A 309 4.77 -10.17 -4.57
CA GLU A 309 4.53 -11.38 -3.77
C GLU A 309 5.14 -12.59 -4.48
N HIS A 310 4.89 -12.73 -5.78
CA HIS A 310 5.54 -13.73 -6.64
C HIS A 310 7.08 -13.62 -6.59
N LEU A 311 7.64 -12.44 -6.81
CA LEU A 311 9.09 -12.18 -6.77
C LEU A 311 9.68 -12.55 -5.41
N SER A 312 8.98 -12.23 -4.33
CA SER A 312 9.39 -12.62 -2.99
C SER A 312 9.37 -14.13 -2.79
N SER A 313 8.52 -14.88 -3.49
CA SER A 313 8.49 -16.35 -3.36
C SER A 313 9.69 -17.03 -4.03
N ILE A 314 10.23 -16.44 -5.10
CA ILE A 314 11.32 -17.01 -5.91
C ILE A 314 12.70 -16.41 -5.63
N ALA A 315 12.76 -15.24 -4.97
CA ALA A 315 14.02 -14.60 -4.61
C ALA A 315 14.82 -15.47 -3.61
N GLU A 316 16.15 -15.44 -3.74
CA GLU A 316 17.06 -16.21 -2.90
C GLU A 316 17.03 -15.70 -1.46
N THR A 317 16.85 -16.59 -0.50
CA THR A 317 16.90 -16.25 0.92
C THR A 317 18.36 -16.08 1.36
N SER A 318 18.73 -14.83 1.65
CA SER A 318 20.09 -14.46 2.07
C SER A 318 20.32 -14.63 3.58
N LEU A 319 19.30 -14.35 4.39
CA LEU A 319 19.31 -14.48 5.85
C LEU A 319 17.91 -14.89 6.32
N GLU A 320 17.83 -15.83 7.27
CA GLU A 320 16.56 -16.25 7.86
C GLU A 320 16.73 -16.55 9.35
N ASN A 321 15.75 -16.17 10.16
CA ASN A 321 15.62 -16.62 11.54
C ASN A 321 14.13 -16.94 11.87
N GLN A 322 13.80 -17.10 13.15
CA GLN A 322 12.44 -17.44 13.58
C GLN A 322 11.41 -16.33 13.31
N GLU A 323 11.82 -15.07 13.20
CA GLU A 323 10.95 -13.90 13.07
C GLU A 323 11.03 -13.25 11.68
N LEU A 324 12.12 -13.45 10.96
CA LEU A 324 12.49 -12.70 9.77
C LEU A 324 13.01 -13.58 8.64
N GLU A 325 12.75 -13.11 7.42
CA GLU A 325 13.34 -13.63 6.20
C GLU A 325 13.80 -12.44 5.36
N ILE A 326 15.08 -12.44 4.96
CA ILE A 326 15.68 -11.43 4.08
C ILE A 326 16.02 -12.10 2.77
N LYS A 327 15.35 -11.67 1.70
CA LYS A 327 15.61 -12.17 0.35
C LYS A 327 16.41 -11.18 -0.46
N ILE A 328 17.19 -11.65 -1.42
CA ILE A 328 18.00 -10.81 -2.29
C ILE A 328 17.52 -10.90 -3.74
N VAL A 329 17.37 -9.74 -4.37
CA VAL A 329 17.14 -9.58 -5.81
C VAL A 329 18.34 -8.82 -6.36
N SER A 330 19.28 -9.56 -6.94
CA SER A 330 20.53 -9.03 -7.53
C SER A 330 20.52 -9.18 -9.04
N ASP A 331 21.00 -8.14 -9.74
CA ASP A 331 21.21 -8.11 -11.20
C ASP A 331 19.96 -8.11 -12.11
N TRP A 332 18.74 -8.05 -11.55
CA TRP A 332 17.54 -8.09 -12.39
C TRP A 332 17.38 -6.77 -13.19
N SER A 333 17.11 -6.85 -14.49
CA SER A 333 16.79 -5.69 -15.33
C SER A 333 15.28 -5.40 -15.31
N PRO A 334 14.85 -4.13 -15.14
CA PRO A 334 13.46 -3.77 -15.34
C PRO A 334 13.15 -3.72 -16.85
N PRO A 335 11.89 -3.91 -17.25
CA PRO A 335 11.46 -3.56 -18.60
C PRO A 335 11.79 -2.10 -18.90
N SER A 336 12.37 -1.83 -20.07
CA SER A 336 12.70 -0.50 -20.57
C SER A 336 11.77 -0.13 -21.73
N PRO A 337 11.11 1.04 -21.73
CA PRO A 337 10.22 1.43 -22.82
C PRO A 337 10.93 1.60 -24.18
N GLU A 338 12.24 1.85 -24.18
CA GLU A 338 13.04 2.15 -25.38
C GLU A 338 13.69 0.91 -26.02
N SER A 339 13.46 -0.30 -25.47
CA SER A 339 14.09 -1.51 -26.03
C SER A 339 13.58 -1.83 -27.44
N SER A 340 14.50 -2.31 -28.29
CA SER A 340 14.21 -2.87 -29.62
C SER A 340 13.61 -4.28 -29.55
N THR A 341 13.60 -4.89 -28.36
CA THR A 341 13.03 -6.22 -28.08
C THR A 341 11.78 -6.07 -27.20
N ALA A 342 10.68 -6.71 -27.58
CA ALA A 342 9.42 -6.63 -26.84
C ALA A 342 8.90 -8.00 -26.41
N LEU A 343 8.59 -8.14 -25.12
CA LEU A 343 7.77 -9.21 -24.58
C LEU A 343 6.30 -8.91 -24.87
N ILE A 344 5.66 -9.83 -25.61
CA ILE A 344 4.26 -9.72 -25.97
C ILE A 344 3.43 -10.22 -24.80
N ILE A 345 2.48 -9.41 -24.37
CA ILE A 345 1.51 -9.73 -23.34
C ILE A 345 0.17 -10.03 -24.02
N PRO A 346 -0.30 -11.29 -24.02
CA PRO A 346 -1.57 -11.64 -24.60
C PRO A 346 -2.71 -10.87 -23.93
N TYR A 347 -3.50 -10.18 -24.75
CA TYR A 347 -4.47 -9.19 -24.30
C TYR A 347 -5.79 -9.32 -25.05
N ASN A 348 -6.90 -9.15 -24.32
CA ASN A 348 -8.25 -9.15 -24.87
C ASN A 348 -8.81 -7.73 -24.86
N ASP A 349 -8.94 -7.15 -26.06
CA ASP A 349 -9.41 -5.77 -26.26
C ASP A 349 -10.84 -5.54 -25.76
N LYS A 350 -11.69 -6.59 -25.79
CA LYS A 350 -13.10 -6.48 -25.38
C LYS A 350 -13.24 -6.37 -23.88
N THR A 351 -12.53 -7.20 -23.13
CA THR A 351 -12.56 -7.22 -21.67
C THR A 351 -11.53 -6.28 -21.04
N MET A 352 -10.65 -5.71 -21.87
CA MET A 352 -9.51 -4.90 -21.48
C MET A 352 -8.60 -5.59 -20.44
N SER A 353 -8.34 -6.89 -20.61
CA SER A 353 -7.60 -7.70 -19.64
C SER A 353 -6.55 -8.58 -20.31
N THR A 354 -5.49 -8.92 -19.57
CA THR A 354 -4.54 -9.94 -19.99
C THR A 354 -5.21 -11.31 -20.05
N LEU A 355 -4.85 -12.11 -21.05
CA LEU A 355 -5.30 -13.49 -21.18
C LEU A 355 -4.44 -14.38 -20.28
N LYS A 356 -5.09 -15.23 -19.49
CA LYS A 356 -4.38 -16.21 -18.67
C LYS A 356 -3.86 -17.33 -19.58
N PRO A 357 -2.58 -17.72 -19.46
CA PRO A 357 -2.01 -18.81 -20.22
C PRO A 357 -2.72 -20.13 -19.94
N PHE A 358 -2.76 -20.97 -20.97
CA PHE A 358 -3.23 -22.35 -20.83
C PHE A 358 -2.03 -23.27 -20.51
N TYR A 359 -1.97 -23.83 -19.30
CA TYR A 359 -0.98 -24.86 -18.94
C TYR A 359 -1.40 -26.21 -19.53
N GLN A 360 -1.05 -26.49 -20.78
CA GLN A 360 -1.58 -27.69 -21.42
C GLN A 360 -1.05 -28.98 -20.76
N GLU A 361 0.18 -29.00 -20.26
CA GLU A 361 0.81 -30.27 -19.85
C GLU A 361 0.75 -30.56 -18.35
N SER A 362 0.97 -29.56 -17.47
CA SER A 362 0.77 -29.78 -16.03
C SER A 362 -0.70 -29.98 -15.69
N LEU A 363 -1.60 -29.26 -16.38
CA LEU A 363 -3.02 -29.53 -16.26
C LEU A 363 -3.31 -30.91 -16.81
N ARG A 364 -2.79 -31.33 -17.98
CA ARG A 364 -3.09 -32.66 -18.53
C ARG A 364 -2.51 -33.80 -17.69
N SER A 365 -1.31 -33.66 -17.12
CA SER A 365 -0.69 -34.69 -16.27
C SER A 365 -1.40 -34.83 -14.93
N ASN A 366 -1.91 -33.71 -14.38
CA ASN A 366 -2.54 -33.70 -13.06
C ASN A 366 -4.07 -33.80 -13.16
N THR A 367 -4.66 -33.56 -14.33
CA THR A 367 -6.10 -33.71 -14.55
C THR A 367 -6.44 -35.19 -14.53
N THR A 368 -7.22 -35.54 -13.53
CA THR A 368 -7.74 -36.89 -13.34
C THR A 368 -9.12 -37.04 -13.99
N PHE A 369 -9.88 -35.94 -14.04
CA PHE A 369 -11.20 -35.90 -14.64
C PHE A 369 -11.48 -34.52 -15.26
N ALA A 370 -11.96 -34.46 -16.50
CA ALA A 370 -12.39 -33.24 -17.14
C ALA A 370 -13.52 -33.47 -18.14
N LEU A 371 -14.50 -32.57 -18.12
CA LEU A 371 -15.61 -32.49 -19.07
C LEU A 371 -15.75 -31.05 -19.58
N PHE A 372 -15.60 -30.89 -20.88
CA PHE A 372 -15.85 -29.66 -21.64
C PHE A 372 -17.04 -29.89 -22.57
N PHE A 373 -18.02 -29.00 -22.51
CA PHE A 373 -19.22 -29.10 -23.36
C PHE A 373 -19.11 -28.29 -24.66
N GLN A 374 -18.07 -27.45 -24.78
CA GLN A 374 -17.74 -26.73 -26.00
C GLN A 374 -17.10 -27.67 -27.03
N GLU A 375 -17.59 -27.64 -28.26
CA GLU A 375 -17.23 -28.61 -29.31
C GLU A 375 -15.72 -28.65 -29.62
N ASN A 376 -15.09 -27.48 -29.75
CA ASN A 376 -13.65 -27.35 -29.99
C ASN A 376 -12.77 -27.76 -28.79
N MET A 377 -13.35 -27.97 -27.60
CA MET A 377 -12.63 -28.40 -26.40
C MET A 377 -12.92 -29.84 -26.00
N ARG A 378 -13.83 -30.56 -26.69
CA ARG A 378 -14.16 -31.95 -26.36
C ARG A 378 -12.96 -32.90 -26.43
N SER A 379 -11.97 -32.59 -27.27
CA SER A 379 -10.70 -33.32 -27.34
C SER A 379 -9.84 -33.22 -26.07
N MET A 380 -10.16 -32.28 -25.18
CA MET A 380 -9.52 -32.11 -23.87
C MET A 380 -10.22 -32.87 -22.74
N ASN A 381 -11.30 -33.60 -23.03
CA ASN A 381 -11.96 -34.43 -22.02
C ASN A 381 -11.05 -35.56 -21.54
N ILE A 382 -11.05 -35.79 -20.23
CA ILE A 382 -10.26 -36.83 -19.57
C ILE A 382 -11.19 -37.55 -18.61
N TYR A 383 -11.46 -38.83 -18.85
CA TYR A 383 -12.24 -39.68 -17.95
C TYR A 383 -11.95 -41.14 -18.24
N GLN A 384 -12.23 -42.02 -17.29
CA GLN A 384 -12.22 -43.46 -17.50
C GLN A 384 -13.59 -43.89 -18.02
N ASP A 385 -13.60 -44.66 -19.12
CA ASP A 385 -14.82 -45.25 -19.63
C ASP A 385 -15.29 -46.42 -18.75
N PRO A 386 -16.62 -46.61 -18.54
CA PRO A 386 -17.71 -45.87 -19.17
C PRO A 386 -18.16 -44.62 -18.38
N ILE A 387 -18.51 -43.56 -19.12
CA ILE A 387 -19.22 -42.38 -18.60
C ILE A 387 -20.72 -42.44 -18.93
N ASN A 388 -21.58 -42.15 -17.95
CA ASN A 388 -23.04 -42.16 -18.13
C ASN A 388 -23.62 -40.74 -17.98
N TYR A 389 -24.31 -40.27 -19.02
CA TYR A 389 -25.05 -39.01 -19.03
C TYR A 389 -26.55 -39.30 -18.86
N SER A 390 -27.13 -38.90 -17.74
CA SER A 390 -28.56 -39.05 -17.46
C SER A 390 -29.25 -37.70 -17.57
N ASN A 391 -30.21 -37.57 -18.51
CA ASN A 391 -31.04 -36.38 -18.70
C ASN A 391 -30.24 -35.06 -18.82
N ILE A 392 -29.09 -35.08 -19.51
CA ILE A 392 -28.28 -33.89 -19.78
C ILE A 392 -28.56 -33.38 -21.19
N GLU A 393 -28.91 -32.11 -21.30
CA GLU A 393 -29.08 -31.42 -22.58
C GLU A 393 -27.94 -30.41 -22.76
N VAL A 394 -27.23 -30.44 -23.89
CA VAL A 394 -26.17 -29.46 -24.18
C VAL A 394 -26.72 -28.39 -25.11
N LYS A 395 -26.87 -27.15 -24.62
CA LYS A 395 -27.34 -25.98 -25.36
C LYS A 395 -26.26 -24.90 -25.37
N ASN A 396 -25.91 -24.38 -26.55
CA ASN A 396 -24.95 -23.28 -26.71
C ASN A 396 -23.65 -23.50 -25.91
N THR A 397 -23.05 -24.69 -26.00
CA THR A 397 -21.80 -25.06 -25.30
C THR A 397 -21.93 -25.23 -23.77
N LEU A 398 -23.15 -25.19 -23.22
CA LEU A 398 -23.45 -25.40 -21.80
C LEU A 398 -24.30 -26.67 -21.60
N ALA A 399 -23.96 -27.48 -20.61
CA ALA A 399 -24.80 -28.59 -20.15
C ALA A 399 -25.86 -28.10 -19.15
N ALA A 400 -27.13 -28.36 -19.46
CA ALA A 400 -28.27 -28.05 -18.60
C ALA A 400 -28.55 -29.23 -17.65
N PHE A 401 -28.56 -28.94 -16.35
CA PHE A 401 -29.00 -29.86 -15.29
C PHE A 401 -30.35 -29.38 -14.76
N ASN A 402 -31.34 -30.28 -14.67
CA ASN A 402 -32.74 -29.93 -14.40
C ASN A 402 -33.14 -29.88 -12.92
N GLY A 403 -32.23 -30.19 -11.98
CA GLY A 403 -32.53 -30.22 -10.54
C GLY A 403 -33.39 -31.40 -10.05
N ILE A 404 -33.68 -32.39 -10.91
CA ILE A 404 -34.58 -33.52 -10.59
C ILE A 404 -33.94 -34.88 -10.89
N SER A 405 -33.33 -35.03 -12.07
CA SER A 405 -32.85 -36.33 -12.56
C SER A 405 -31.62 -36.24 -13.47
N SER A 406 -31.13 -35.01 -13.71
CA SER A 406 -29.94 -34.74 -14.51
C SER A 406 -28.67 -34.99 -13.69
N TYR A 407 -27.81 -35.88 -14.16
CA TYR A 407 -26.47 -36.08 -13.58
C TYR A 407 -25.52 -36.73 -14.59
N ILE A 408 -24.22 -36.63 -14.33
CA ILE A 408 -23.18 -37.35 -15.05
C ILE A 408 -22.42 -38.21 -14.04
N ARG A 409 -22.22 -39.48 -14.36
CA ARG A 409 -21.50 -40.43 -13.49
C ARG A 409 -20.34 -41.03 -14.26
N ALA A 410 -19.13 -40.84 -13.76
CA ALA A 410 -17.92 -41.45 -14.30
C ALA A 410 -17.58 -42.69 -13.45
N ASN A 411 -17.87 -43.88 -13.99
CA ASN A 411 -17.70 -45.13 -13.27
C ASN A 411 -16.22 -45.54 -13.17
N GLY A 412 -15.84 -46.21 -12.08
CA GLY A 412 -14.59 -46.98 -12.01
C GLY A 412 -13.35 -46.22 -11.54
N THR A 413 -13.54 -45.10 -10.85
CA THR A 413 -12.41 -44.24 -10.48
C THR A 413 -11.73 -44.69 -9.18
N ASN A 414 -10.65 -45.47 -9.26
CA ASN A 414 -9.68 -45.64 -8.15
C ASN A 414 -8.87 -44.34 -7.88
N MET A 415 -9.42 -43.19 -8.27
CA MET A 415 -8.79 -41.89 -8.23
C MET A 415 -8.87 -41.36 -6.80
N ASN A 416 -7.74 -41.46 -6.11
CA ASN A 416 -7.54 -40.93 -4.78
C ASN A 416 -6.64 -39.70 -4.87
N PHE A 417 -6.82 -38.81 -3.91
CA PHE A 417 -6.24 -37.47 -3.95
C PHE A 417 -5.48 -37.24 -2.66
N ASP A 418 -4.20 -36.89 -2.73
CA ASP A 418 -3.49 -36.37 -1.56
C ASP A 418 -3.67 -34.83 -1.49
N LYS A 419 -3.82 -34.21 -2.65
CA LYS A 419 -4.22 -32.82 -2.87
C LYS A 419 -5.30 -32.80 -3.95
N ILE A 420 -6.12 -31.76 -3.96
CA ILE A 420 -7.16 -31.65 -4.98
C ILE A 420 -7.40 -30.21 -5.41
N ILE A 421 -7.56 -30.02 -6.72
CA ILE A 421 -8.20 -28.83 -7.27
C ILE A 421 -9.45 -29.27 -8.03
N VAL A 422 -10.57 -28.60 -7.79
CA VAL A 422 -11.77 -28.75 -8.59
C VAL A 422 -12.17 -27.39 -9.15
N GLU A 423 -12.18 -27.27 -10.47
CA GLU A 423 -12.51 -26.07 -11.21
C GLU A 423 -13.73 -26.28 -12.08
N PHE A 424 -14.65 -25.33 -12.05
CA PHE A 424 -15.82 -25.34 -12.93
C PHE A 424 -16.33 -23.94 -13.19
N GLU A 425 -17.07 -23.78 -14.29
CA GLU A 425 -17.78 -22.55 -14.61
C GLU A 425 -19.26 -22.88 -14.77
N PHE A 426 -20.11 -22.29 -13.92
CA PHE A 426 -21.52 -22.65 -13.82
C PHE A 426 -22.43 -21.44 -13.59
N GLN A 427 -23.72 -21.62 -13.89
CA GLN A 427 -24.80 -20.65 -13.70
C GLN A 427 -25.88 -21.29 -12.82
N PRO A 428 -26.08 -20.85 -11.57
CA PRO A 428 -27.14 -21.39 -10.74
C PRO A 428 -28.52 -20.97 -11.28
N GLN A 429 -29.43 -21.94 -11.39
CA GLN A 429 -30.81 -21.73 -11.83
C GLN A 429 -31.81 -21.73 -10.66
N ASP A 430 -31.39 -22.24 -9.50
CA ASP A 430 -32.15 -22.22 -8.25
C ASP A 430 -31.18 -21.94 -7.08
N LEU A 431 -31.54 -21.00 -6.21
CA LEU A 431 -30.81 -20.65 -4.98
C LEU A 431 -31.62 -20.94 -3.71
N SER A 432 -32.79 -21.58 -3.83
CA SER A 432 -33.67 -21.90 -2.70
C SER A 432 -33.35 -23.25 -2.04
N LYS A 433 -32.56 -24.10 -2.72
CA LYS A 433 -32.24 -25.46 -2.30
C LYS A 433 -30.75 -25.67 -2.15
N ASN A 434 -30.41 -26.69 -1.36
CA ASN A 434 -29.07 -27.25 -1.31
C ASN A 434 -28.91 -28.26 -2.43
N GLN A 435 -27.85 -28.14 -3.21
CA GLN A 435 -27.61 -28.99 -4.37
C GLN A 435 -26.13 -29.31 -4.54
N VAL A 436 -25.81 -30.50 -5.05
CA VAL A 436 -24.44 -30.96 -5.24
C VAL A 436 -24.00 -30.70 -6.67
N ILE A 437 -22.92 -29.94 -6.82
CA ILE A 437 -22.35 -29.61 -8.14
C ILE A 437 -21.47 -30.76 -8.61
N VAL A 438 -20.60 -31.26 -7.73
CA VAL A 438 -19.70 -32.37 -8.02
C VAL A 438 -19.30 -33.06 -6.72
N SER A 439 -19.20 -34.37 -6.74
CA SER A 439 -18.82 -35.14 -5.55
C SER A 439 -18.11 -36.44 -5.88
N LYS A 440 -17.25 -36.88 -4.95
CA LYS A 440 -16.83 -38.27 -4.75
C LYS A 440 -17.26 -38.66 -3.34
N PHE A 441 -18.57 -38.67 -3.12
CA PHE A 441 -19.16 -38.63 -1.79
C PHE A 441 -20.45 -39.47 -1.74
N ASP A 442 -20.45 -40.54 -0.94
CA ASP A 442 -21.66 -41.31 -0.62
C ASP A 442 -21.92 -41.28 0.89
N TRP A 443 -23.06 -40.71 1.29
CA TRP A 443 -23.46 -40.62 2.69
C TRP A 443 -24.31 -41.80 3.16
N GLY A 444 -24.41 -42.85 2.36
CA GLY A 444 -25.07 -44.11 2.67
C GLY A 444 -24.42 -44.91 3.81
N THR A 445 -24.76 -46.20 3.92
CA THR A 445 -24.25 -47.10 4.95
C THR A 445 -23.56 -48.32 4.31
N PRO A 446 -22.23 -48.52 4.52
CA PRO A 446 -21.31 -47.63 5.22
C PRO A 446 -21.03 -46.35 4.41
N PRO A 447 -20.79 -45.20 5.07
CA PRO A 447 -20.49 -43.95 4.36
C PRO A 447 -19.10 -44.02 3.73
N GLN A 448 -18.96 -43.39 2.58
CA GLN A 448 -17.71 -43.28 1.82
C GLN A 448 -17.51 -41.84 1.36
N LYS A 449 -17.43 -40.94 2.33
CA LYS A 449 -17.28 -39.50 2.13
C LYS A 449 -15.82 -39.20 1.81
N SER A 450 -15.51 -38.77 0.58
CA SER A 450 -14.16 -38.26 0.25
C SER A 450 -14.18 -36.74 0.21
N TRP A 451 -14.83 -36.19 -0.80
CA TRP A 451 -14.98 -34.75 -0.98
C TRP A 451 -16.25 -34.40 -1.76
N GLU A 452 -16.80 -33.23 -1.48
CA GLU A 452 -18.03 -32.72 -2.12
C GLU A 452 -17.92 -31.21 -2.32
N ILE A 453 -18.39 -30.73 -3.47
CA ILE A 453 -18.64 -29.30 -3.69
C ILE A 453 -20.11 -29.11 -3.98
N ALA A 454 -20.74 -28.30 -3.15
CA ALA A 454 -22.17 -28.06 -3.17
C ALA A 454 -22.48 -26.56 -3.17
N GLN A 455 -23.69 -26.24 -3.59
CA GLN A 455 -24.28 -24.92 -3.46
C GLN A 455 -25.34 -24.97 -2.37
N TYR A 456 -25.14 -24.20 -1.29
CA TYR A 456 -26.12 -24.05 -0.20
C TYR A 456 -26.71 -22.65 -0.22
N GLY A 457 -27.89 -22.54 -0.80
CA GLY A 457 -28.51 -21.24 -1.06
C GLY A 457 -27.63 -20.36 -1.94
N LYS A 458 -27.20 -19.21 -1.40
CA LYS A 458 -26.30 -18.25 -2.08
C LYS A 458 -24.80 -18.52 -1.87
N LYS A 459 -24.42 -19.67 -1.33
CA LYS A 459 -23.04 -20.00 -0.91
C LYS A 459 -22.48 -21.18 -1.68
N ILE A 460 -21.16 -21.19 -1.87
CA ILE A 460 -20.42 -22.38 -2.29
C ILE A 460 -19.84 -23.04 -1.03
N VAL A 461 -19.95 -24.37 -0.98
CA VAL A 461 -19.46 -25.19 0.12
C VAL A 461 -18.51 -26.24 -0.43
N PHE A 462 -17.31 -26.31 0.16
CA PHE A 462 -16.30 -27.31 -0.14
C PHE A 462 -16.08 -28.18 1.09
N LYS A 463 -16.27 -29.49 0.95
CA LYS A 463 -16.21 -30.47 2.02
C LYS A 463 -15.11 -31.48 1.77
N LEU A 464 -14.37 -31.83 2.81
CA LEU A 464 -13.38 -32.90 2.82
C LEU A 464 -13.63 -33.82 4.01
N SER A 465 -13.34 -35.11 3.86
CA SER A 465 -13.36 -36.07 4.97
C SER A 465 -12.03 -36.81 4.98
N ASN A 466 -11.47 -37.08 6.16
CA ASN A 466 -10.26 -37.88 6.33
C ASN A 466 -10.54 -39.35 6.68
N ASP A 467 -11.73 -39.65 7.22
CA ASP A 467 -12.09 -40.96 7.77
C ASP A 467 -13.27 -41.63 7.05
N GLY A 468 -13.88 -40.97 6.07
CA GLY A 468 -15.04 -41.47 5.34
C GLY A 468 -16.38 -41.21 6.05
N ASN A 469 -16.36 -40.70 7.28
CA ASN A 469 -17.52 -40.50 8.16
C ASN A 469 -17.80 -39.02 8.46
N HIS A 470 -16.79 -38.29 8.93
CA HIS A 470 -16.87 -36.90 9.36
C HIS A 470 -16.33 -35.97 8.28
N GLU A 471 -16.98 -34.82 8.10
CA GLU A 471 -16.60 -33.83 7.10
C GLU A 471 -16.13 -32.53 7.75
N GLU A 472 -15.02 -32.01 7.25
CA GLU A 472 -14.62 -30.63 7.42
C GLU A 472 -15.24 -29.79 6.31
N VAL A 473 -15.86 -28.67 6.70
CA VAL A 473 -16.67 -27.83 5.82
C VAL A 473 -16.08 -26.43 5.74
N LEU A 474 -15.76 -26.01 4.52
CA LEU A 474 -15.44 -24.62 4.19
C LEU A 474 -16.60 -24.03 3.39
N SER A 475 -17.12 -22.88 3.81
CA SER A 475 -18.22 -22.19 3.13
C SER A 475 -17.84 -20.75 2.82
N THR A 476 -18.27 -20.25 1.67
CA THR A 476 -18.21 -18.81 1.36
C THR A 476 -19.27 -18.02 2.13
N GLY A 477 -19.16 -16.69 2.09
CA GLY A 477 -20.30 -15.79 2.33
C GLY A 477 -21.37 -15.91 1.24
N GLU A 478 -22.49 -15.19 1.39
CA GLU A 478 -23.56 -15.13 0.38
C GLU A 478 -23.12 -14.29 -0.81
N LEU A 479 -22.88 -14.94 -1.95
CA LEU A 479 -22.30 -14.29 -3.14
C LEU A 479 -22.92 -14.69 -4.48
N LEU A 480 -23.77 -15.72 -4.49
CA LEU A 480 -24.41 -16.20 -5.72
C LEU A 480 -25.73 -15.48 -6.02
N GLU A 481 -25.94 -15.22 -7.30
CA GLU A 481 -27.14 -14.64 -7.90
C GLU A 481 -27.67 -15.56 -9.00
N LEU A 482 -29.00 -15.59 -9.17
CA LEU A 482 -29.65 -16.41 -10.18
C LEU A 482 -29.21 -15.97 -11.57
N ASN A 483 -28.98 -16.94 -12.46
CA ASN A 483 -28.66 -16.69 -13.86
C ASN A 483 -27.35 -15.91 -14.11
N VAL A 484 -26.44 -15.84 -13.14
CA VAL A 484 -25.11 -15.25 -13.33
C VAL A 484 -24.06 -16.35 -13.48
N MET A 485 -23.15 -16.22 -14.45
CA MET A 485 -22.04 -17.17 -14.62
C MET A 485 -20.96 -16.92 -13.57
N TYR A 486 -20.54 -17.98 -12.88
CA TYR A 486 -19.45 -17.95 -11.91
C TYR A 486 -18.36 -18.94 -12.30
N ARG A 487 -17.11 -18.50 -12.19
CA ARG A 487 -15.94 -19.40 -12.20
C ARG A 487 -15.58 -19.75 -10.78
N VAL A 488 -15.63 -21.02 -10.43
CA VAL A 488 -15.33 -21.52 -9.08
C VAL A 488 -14.12 -22.44 -9.12
N ARG A 489 -13.22 -22.28 -8.15
CA ARG A 489 -12.09 -23.18 -7.90
C ARG A 489 -12.04 -23.53 -6.43
N CYS A 490 -12.08 -24.81 -6.09
CA CYS A 490 -11.85 -25.30 -4.74
C CYS A 490 -10.50 -26.00 -4.70
N GLU A 491 -9.66 -25.65 -3.73
CA GLU A 491 -8.27 -26.11 -3.63
C GLU A 491 -8.01 -26.67 -2.23
N TYR A 492 -7.34 -27.83 -2.18
CA TYR A 492 -6.71 -28.36 -0.99
C TYR A 492 -5.25 -28.70 -1.27
N ASP A 493 -4.34 -28.02 -0.56
CA ASP A 493 -2.89 -28.10 -0.77
C ASP A 493 -2.14 -29.06 0.17
N GLY A 494 -2.88 -29.83 0.96
CA GLY A 494 -2.33 -30.67 2.03
C GLY A 494 -2.19 -29.94 3.38
N LYS A 495 -2.44 -28.62 3.42
CA LYS A 495 -2.33 -27.77 4.61
C LYS A 495 -3.53 -26.85 4.83
N SER A 496 -4.23 -26.49 3.76
CA SER A 496 -5.32 -25.53 3.77
C SER A 496 -6.34 -25.78 2.67
N MET A 497 -7.60 -25.53 2.99
CA MET A 497 -8.71 -25.50 2.05
C MET A 497 -8.95 -24.05 1.61
N LYS A 498 -9.17 -23.83 0.32
CA LYS A 498 -9.49 -22.51 -0.25
C LYS A 498 -10.63 -22.63 -1.25
N ILE A 499 -11.54 -21.66 -1.25
CA ILE A 499 -12.56 -21.48 -2.29
C ILE A 499 -12.28 -20.16 -2.97
N PHE A 500 -12.12 -20.20 -4.29
CA PHE A 500 -12.03 -19.03 -5.15
C PHE A 500 -13.31 -18.89 -5.96
N VAL A 501 -13.82 -17.66 -6.05
CA VAL A 501 -14.93 -17.30 -6.95
C VAL A 501 -14.51 -16.12 -7.80
N ASN A 502 -14.61 -16.27 -9.12
CA ASN A 502 -14.13 -15.30 -10.11
C ASN A 502 -12.67 -14.89 -9.84
N ASP A 503 -11.83 -15.91 -9.61
CA ASP A 503 -10.40 -15.80 -9.34
C ASP A 503 -10.01 -15.03 -8.06
N LYS A 504 -10.94 -14.81 -7.13
CA LYS A 504 -10.68 -14.20 -5.80
C LYS A 504 -10.94 -15.21 -4.69
N ILE A 505 -10.09 -15.23 -3.66
CA ILE A 505 -10.33 -16.04 -2.46
C ILE A 505 -11.63 -15.56 -1.79
N ALA A 506 -12.63 -16.42 -1.78
CA ALA A 506 -13.93 -16.19 -1.14
C ALA A 506 -13.99 -16.82 0.26
N ALA A 507 -13.22 -17.88 0.51
CA ALA A 507 -13.07 -18.51 1.81
C ALA A 507 -11.73 -19.27 1.90
N SER A 508 -11.14 -19.35 3.09
CA SER A 508 -9.95 -20.14 3.37
C SER A 508 -9.95 -20.64 4.81
N LYS A 509 -9.39 -21.84 5.05
CA LYS A 509 -9.24 -22.44 6.39
C LYS A 509 -8.03 -23.40 6.39
N SER A 510 -7.24 -23.39 7.45
CA SER A 510 -6.21 -24.42 7.68
C SER A 510 -6.85 -25.78 7.91
N TYR A 511 -6.32 -26.82 7.26
CA TYR A 511 -6.79 -28.20 7.38
C TYR A 511 -5.60 -29.13 7.12
N SER A 512 -5.29 -30.00 8.08
CA SER A 512 -4.14 -30.92 8.00
C SER A 512 -4.54 -32.38 7.87
N GLY A 513 -5.83 -32.67 7.66
CA GLY A 513 -6.32 -34.04 7.47
C GLY A 513 -6.12 -34.51 6.03
N GLU A 514 -5.93 -35.80 5.82
CA GLU A 514 -5.87 -36.37 4.47
C GLU A 514 -7.26 -36.37 3.81
N ILE A 515 -7.33 -36.62 2.50
CA ILE A 515 -8.59 -36.89 1.81
C ILE A 515 -8.83 -38.41 1.86
N PHE A 516 -9.98 -38.81 2.37
CA PHE A 516 -10.37 -40.21 2.49
C PHE A 516 -10.41 -40.88 1.13
N ARG A 517 -9.79 -42.06 1.04
CA ARG A 517 -9.68 -42.85 -0.18
C ARG A 517 -10.96 -43.66 -0.42
N SER A 518 -11.89 -43.06 -1.17
CA SER A 518 -13.21 -43.63 -1.45
C SER A 518 -13.26 -44.39 -2.78
N ASN A 519 -14.01 -45.48 -2.82
CA ASN A 519 -14.24 -46.26 -4.05
C ASN A 519 -15.50 -45.82 -4.81
N VAL A 520 -16.18 -44.76 -4.36
CA VAL A 520 -17.38 -44.24 -5.02
C VAL A 520 -17.03 -43.52 -6.31
N ASP A 521 -17.97 -43.47 -7.23
CA ASP A 521 -17.79 -42.78 -8.51
C ASP A 521 -17.76 -41.26 -8.34
N ILE A 522 -17.14 -40.58 -9.30
CA ILE A 522 -17.29 -39.12 -9.42
C ILE A 522 -18.64 -38.84 -10.07
N VAL A 523 -19.43 -38.01 -9.41
CA VAL A 523 -20.76 -37.60 -9.87
C VAL A 523 -20.80 -36.09 -10.05
N VAL A 524 -21.24 -35.63 -11.21
CA VAL A 524 -21.48 -34.22 -11.52
C VAL A 524 -22.99 -33.98 -11.56
N GLY A 525 -23.44 -32.93 -10.87
CA GLY A 525 -24.84 -32.53 -10.76
C GLY A 525 -25.67 -33.33 -9.76
N ALA A 526 -25.06 -34.17 -8.92
CA ALA A 526 -25.71 -34.91 -7.83
C ALA A 526 -24.69 -35.41 -6.79
N GLY A 527 -25.17 -35.75 -5.60
CA GLY A 527 -24.46 -36.55 -4.59
C GLY A 527 -24.93 -38.00 -4.61
N LEU A 528 -24.32 -38.89 -3.83
CA LEU A 528 -24.75 -40.29 -3.71
C LEU A 528 -25.29 -40.63 -2.33
N CYS A 529 -26.32 -41.47 -2.29
CA CYS A 529 -26.82 -42.14 -1.10
C CYS A 529 -27.03 -43.63 -1.40
N ASN A 530 -26.24 -44.50 -0.77
CA ASN A 530 -26.28 -45.94 -1.02
C ASN A 530 -26.14 -46.26 -2.53
N GLY A 531 -25.20 -45.58 -3.19
CA GLY A 531 -24.91 -45.71 -4.62
C GLY A 531 -25.91 -45.06 -5.58
N LYS A 532 -26.98 -44.41 -5.07
CA LYS A 532 -28.02 -43.76 -5.87
C LYS A 532 -27.85 -42.23 -5.90
N PRO A 533 -27.97 -41.57 -7.08
CA PRO A 533 -27.94 -40.11 -7.18
C PRO A 533 -29.04 -39.42 -6.35
N THR A 534 -28.68 -38.36 -5.66
CA THR A 534 -29.55 -37.50 -4.84
C THR A 534 -29.06 -36.05 -4.87
N ALA A 535 -29.80 -35.11 -4.28
CA ALA A 535 -29.43 -33.69 -4.17
C ALA A 535 -29.04 -33.06 -5.53
N PHE A 536 -29.87 -33.30 -6.55
CA PHE A 536 -29.63 -32.90 -7.94
C PHE A 536 -29.46 -31.38 -8.11
N ALA A 537 -28.51 -30.98 -8.94
CA ALA A 537 -28.27 -29.58 -9.28
C ALA A 537 -29.23 -29.06 -10.35
N TYR A 538 -29.77 -27.87 -10.13
CA TYR A 538 -30.38 -27.03 -11.15
C TYR A 538 -29.39 -25.93 -11.56
N MET A 539 -28.66 -26.17 -12.65
CA MET A 539 -27.60 -25.28 -13.13
C MET A 539 -27.34 -25.42 -14.63
N MET A 540 -26.70 -24.42 -15.21
CA MET A 540 -25.98 -24.56 -16.48
C MET A 540 -24.50 -24.73 -16.19
N LEU A 541 -23.84 -25.73 -16.76
CA LEU A 541 -22.42 -26.02 -16.55
C LEU A 541 -21.66 -25.93 -17.87
N LYS A 542 -20.60 -25.12 -17.92
CA LYS A 542 -19.79 -24.93 -19.13
C LYS A 542 -18.65 -25.94 -19.22
N TYR A 543 -17.96 -26.15 -18.11
CA TYR A 543 -16.95 -27.21 -17.95
C TYR A 543 -16.78 -27.56 -16.48
N ILE A 544 -16.17 -28.70 -16.24
CA ILE A 544 -15.66 -29.10 -14.94
C ILE A 544 -14.34 -29.87 -15.09
N ARG A 545 -13.42 -29.67 -14.16
CA ARG A 545 -12.12 -30.32 -14.12
C ARG A 545 -11.69 -30.62 -12.69
N VAL A 546 -11.10 -31.77 -12.48
CA VAL A 546 -10.53 -32.24 -11.20
C VAL A 546 -9.06 -32.58 -11.41
N LEU A 547 -8.20 -32.00 -10.57
CA LEU A 547 -6.76 -32.23 -10.56
C LEU A 547 -6.32 -32.87 -9.25
N ASN A 548 -5.33 -33.74 -9.31
CA ASN A 548 -4.76 -34.44 -8.15
C ASN A 548 -3.52 -33.79 -7.53
N ASP A 549 -3.09 -32.65 -8.07
CA ASP A 549 -2.06 -31.82 -7.50
C ASP A 549 -2.37 -30.36 -7.82
N ILE A 550 -1.71 -29.46 -7.10
CA ILE A 550 -1.81 -28.03 -7.32
C ILE A 550 -0.71 -27.65 -8.31
N PRO A 551 -1.05 -27.27 -9.55
CA PRO A 551 -0.07 -26.69 -10.45
C PRO A 551 0.58 -25.50 -9.72
N PRO A 552 1.89 -25.30 -9.84
CA PRO A 552 2.55 -24.12 -9.25
C PRO A 552 1.77 -22.86 -9.63
N GLY A 553 1.21 -22.18 -8.62
CA GLY A 553 0.15 -21.17 -8.76
C GLY A 553 0.58 -19.84 -9.36
N THR A 554 1.78 -19.77 -9.90
CA THR A 554 2.40 -18.59 -10.51
C THR A 554 1.85 -18.36 -11.90
N GLU A 555 1.67 -17.11 -12.31
CA GLU A 555 1.31 -16.82 -13.70
C GLU A 555 2.54 -17.07 -14.61
N PRO A 556 2.48 -17.94 -15.65
CA PRO A 556 3.58 -18.18 -16.59
C PRO A 556 4.22 -16.93 -17.16
N ILE A 557 3.41 -15.87 -17.30
CA ILE A 557 3.89 -14.59 -17.78
C ILE A 557 4.91 -13.98 -16.82
N PHE A 558 4.75 -14.15 -15.50
CA PHE A 558 5.75 -13.72 -14.52
C PHE A 558 7.06 -14.46 -14.72
N TYR A 559 7.04 -15.76 -15.02
CA TYR A 559 8.29 -16.46 -15.33
C TYR A 559 8.97 -15.96 -16.59
N ALA A 560 8.23 -15.50 -17.61
CA ALA A 560 8.85 -14.83 -18.75
C ALA A 560 9.55 -13.52 -18.33
N TYR A 561 8.91 -12.73 -17.47
CA TYR A 561 9.53 -11.53 -16.89
C TYR A 561 10.76 -11.87 -16.05
N ASP A 562 10.64 -12.79 -15.10
CA ASP A 562 11.73 -13.23 -14.23
C ASP A 562 12.90 -13.76 -15.04
N PHE A 563 12.62 -14.53 -16.09
CA PHE A 563 13.62 -15.04 -17.01
C PHE A 563 14.39 -13.90 -17.68
N LEU A 564 13.70 -12.98 -18.35
CA LEU A 564 14.36 -11.88 -19.07
C LEU A 564 15.10 -10.94 -18.11
N SER A 565 14.48 -10.62 -16.98
CA SER A 565 15.03 -9.75 -15.96
C SER A 565 16.26 -10.37 -15.27
N SER A 566 16.18 -11.63 -14.83
CA SER A 566 17.29 -12.30 -14.12
C SER A 566 18.51 -12.57 -14.99
N LEU A 567 18.34 -12.60 -16.32
CA LEU A 567 19.42 -12.64 -17.31
C LEU A 567 20.02 -11.26 -17.62
N GLY A 568 19.42 -10.18 -17.12
CA GLY A 568 19.88 -8.81 -17.39
C GLY A 568 19.67 -8.39 -18.84
N LEU A 569 18.65 -8.93 -19.52
CA LEU A 569 18.33 -8.60 -20.90
C LEU A 569 17.59 -7.26 -20.99
N ASN A 570 17.80 -6.53 -22.08
CA ASN A 570 17.10 -5.28 -22.38
C ASN A 570 15.82 -5.58 -23.18
N TYR A 571 14.66 -5.42 -22.56
CA TYR A 571 13.37 -5.70 -23.19
C TYR A 571 12.32 -4.69 -22.75
N THR A 572 11.28 -4.53 -23.55
CA THR A 572 10.05 -3.79 -23.21
C THR A 572 8.85 -4.71 -23.17
N THR A 573 7.68 -4.19 -22.84
CA THR A 573 6.42 -4.94 -22.92
C THR A 573 5.44 -4.30 -23.88
N VAL A 574 4.74 -5.15 -24.63
CA VAL A 574 3.74 -4.72 -25.62
C VAL A 574 2.50 -5.60 -25.53
N LEU A 575 1.31 -5.01 -25.50
CA LEU A 575 0.07 -5.79 -25.53
C LEU A 575 -0.14 -6.35 -26.94
N SER A 576 -0.66 -7.58 -27.07
CA SER A 576 -0.87 -8.22 -28.38
C SER A 576 -1.86 -7.48 -29.31
N GLY A 577 -2.68 -6.57 -28.76
CA GLY A 577 -3.58 -5.69 -29.52
C GLY A 577 -2.90 -4.41 -30.04
N ASP A 578 -1.71 -4.06 -29.53
CA ASP A 578 -0.98 -2.85 -29.89
C ASP A 578 -0.38 -2.96 -31.30
N LYS A 579 -0.71 -2.01 -32.18
CA LYS A 579 -0.20 -1.98 -33.57
C LYS A 579 1.28 -1.62 -33.67
N THR A 580 1.86 -0.99 -32.64
CA THR A 580 3.29 -0.67 -32.56
C THR A 580 4.16 -1.91 -32.38
N ILE A 581 3.58 -3.09 -32.17
CA ILE A 581 4.30 -4.38 -32.12
C ILE A 581 5.19 -4.63 -33.34
N ASN A 582 4.83 -4.06 -34.50
CA ASN A 582 5.60 -4.21 -35.73
C ASN A 582 6.85 -3.31 -35.80
N ASN A 583 7.05 -2.42 -34.83
CA ASN A 583 8.21 -1.54 -34.76
C ASN A 583 9.43 -2.21 -34.11
N TYR A 584 9.25 -3.39 -33.50
CA TYR A 584 10.32 -4.09 -32.80
C TYR A 584 11.12 -5.00 -33.72
N LYS A 585 12.39 -5.18 -33.38
CA LYS A 585 13.32 -6.07 -34.07
C LYS A 585 13.13 -7.52 -33.61
N THR A 586 12.97 -7.70 -32.30
CA THR A 586 12.78 -9.02 -31.68
C THR A 586 11.48 -9.03 -30.89
N LEU A 587 10.64 -10.02 -31.14
CA LEU A 587 9.43 -10.27 -30.37
C LEU A 587 9.62 -11.50 -29.49
N ILE A 588 9.10 -11.46 -28.26
CA ILE A 588 9.15 -12.57 -27.32
C ILE A 588 7.72 -12.97 -26.98
N LEU A 589 7.43 -14.24 -27.20
CA LEU A 589 6.19 -14.90 -26.86
C LEU A 589 6.38 -15.61 -25.51
N PRO A 590 5.55 -15.30 -24.49
CA PRO A 590 5.84 -15.64 -23.09
C PRO A 590 5.67 -17.12 -22.75
N TYR A 591 4.91 -17.87 -23.54
CA TYR A 591 4.58 -19.28 -23.32
C TYR A 591 4.28 -19.99 -24.65
N ASP A 592 4.31 -21.33 -24.64
CA ASP A 592 3.86 -22.17 -25.75
C ASP A 592 2.41 -22.61 -25.52
N ASP A 593 1.45 -21.88 -26.10
CA ASP A 593 0.03 -22.24 -26.09
C ASP A 593 -0.72 -21.82 -27.36
N THR A 594 -2.01 -22.15 -27.41
CA THR A 594 -2.90 -21.82 -28.54
C THR A 594 -3.08 -20.32 -28.74
N THR A 595 -3.20 -19.55 -27.65
CA THR A 595 -3.30 -18.08 -27.71
C THR A 595 -2.09 -17.48 -28.40
N THR A 596 -0.91 -17.94 -28.02
CA THR A 596 0.37 -17.48 -28.53
C THR A 596 0.56 -17.92 -29.98
N TYR A 597 0.13 -19.14 -30.32
CA TYR A 597 0.09 -19.62 -31.69
C TYR A 597 -0.78 -18.73 -32.59
N GLU A 598 -1.97 -18.32 -32.14
CA GLU A 598 -2.83 -17.39 -32.89
C GLU A 598 -2.19 -16.01 -33.04
N ILE A 599 -1.47 -15.53 -32.03
CA ILE A 599 -0.69 -14.28 -32.11
C ILE A 599 0.42 -14.41 -33.16
N LEU A 600 1.18 -15.51 -33.15
CA LEU A 600 2.24 -15.76 -34.13
C LEU A 600 1.68 -15.79 -35.56
N ALA A 601 0.57 -16.50 -35.78
CA ALA A 601 -0.07 -16.62 -37.10
C ALA A 601 -0.48 -15.25 -37.66
N LYS A 602 -0.87 -14.28 -36.82
CA LYS A 602 -1.17 -12.91 -37.26
C LYS A 602 0.06 -12.22 -37.85
N PHE A 603 1.25 -12.44 -37.28
CA PHE A 603 2.49 -11.83 -37.78
C PHE A 603 2.94 -12.42 -39.11
N GLU A 604 2.70 -13.71 -39.34
CA GLU A 604 3.06 -14.35 -40.62
C GLU A 604 2.32 -13.75 -41.81
N THR A 605 1.12 -13.23 -41.60
CA THR A 605 0.34 -12.55 -42.65
C THR A 605 0.84 -11.14 -42.97
N ILE A 606 1.64 -10.55 -42.09
CA ILE A 606 2.12 -9.17 -42.20
C ILE A 606 3.55 -9.22 -42.79
N GLN A 607 3.68 -9.07 -44.11
CA GLN A 607 4.97 -8.92 -44.78
C GLN A 607 5.65 -7.59 -44.40
N GLN A 608 6.30 -7.51 -43.23
CA GLN A 608 6.97 -6.30 -42.77
C GLN A 608 8.43 -6.53 -42.40
N ASN A 609 9.30 -5.67 -42.94
CA ASN A 609 10.76 -5.79 -42.95
C ASN A 609 11.48 -5.56 -41.61
N ARG A 610 10.77 -5.28 -40.50
CA ARG A 610 11.42 -4.88 -39.23
C ARG A 610 11.62 -6.00 -38.23
N ILE A 611 10.72 -6.98 -38.19
CA ILE A 611 10.84 -8.12 -37.27
C ILE A 611 11.89 -9.09 -37.83
N SER A 612 13.04 -9.19 -37.17
CA SER A 612 14.08 -10.14 -37.56
C SER A 612 13.92 -11.50 -36.91
N SER A 613 13.36 -11.52 -35.69
CA SER A 613 13.27 -12.75 -34.88
C SER A 613 12.07 -12.75 -33.94
N VAL A 614 11.49 -13.94 -33.76
CA VAL A 614 10.48 -14.22 -32.76
C VAL A 614 10.97 -15.34 -31.85
N ILE A 615 11.02 -15.06 -30.55
CA ILE A 615 11.46 -15.99 -29.50
C ILE A 615 10.23 -16.52 -28.80
N ILE A 616 10.13 -17.84 -28.64
CA ILE A 616 9.06 -18.53 -27.94
C ILE A 616 9.66 -19.13 -26.67
N LEU A 617 9.16 -18.70 -25.52
CA LEU A 617 9.56 -19.23 -24.22
C LEU A 617 8.65 -20.40 -23.86
N ASN A 618 9.21 -21.55 -23.55
CA ASN A 618 8.46 -22.66 -22.96
C ASN A 618 8.38 -22.47 -21.43
N THR A 619 7.48 -21.62 -20.94
CA THR A 619 7.27 -21.40 -19.50
C THR A 619 6.15 -22.27 -18.91
N ASN A 620 5.31 -22.86 -19.76
CA ASN A 620 4.06 -23.52 -19.39
C ASN A 620 3.95 -24.99 -19.85
N GLY A 621 4.99 -25.55 -20.46
CA GLY A 621 5.04 -26.93 -20.95
C GLY A 621 4.98 -27.03 -22.48
N TYR A 622 5.09 -28.25 -23.01
CA TYR A 622 5.25 -28.49 -24.44
C TYR A 622 3.92 -28.29 -25.19
N GLY A 623 3.69 -27.07 -25.68
CA GLY A 623 2.48 -26.67 -26.40
C GLY A 623 2.54 -26.90 -27.92
N PRO A 624 1.59 -26.32 -28.68
CA PRO A 624 1.51 -26.52 -30.13
C PRO A 624 2.67 -25.89 -30.91
N LEU A 625 3.31 -24.83 -30.41
CA LEU A 625 4.41 -24.16 -31.12
C LEU A 625 5.67 -25.01 -31.18
N LEU A 626 5.89 -25.92 -30.24
CA LEU A 626 6.98 -26.90 -30.30
C LEU A 626 7.00 -27.67 -31.62
N SER A 627 5.83 -27.99 -32.20
CA SER A 627 5.72 -28.78 -33.43
C SER A 627 6.43 -28.15 -34.64
N LEU A 628 6.62 -26.83 -34.64
CA LEU A 628 7.39 -26.10 -35.65
C LEU A 628 8.90 -26.46 -35.60
N PHE A 629 9.38 -26.91 -34.44
CA PHE A 629 10.80 -27.18 -34.18
C PHE A 629 11.12 -28.67 -34.04
N GLY A 630 10.21 -29.47 -33.49
CA GLY A 630 10.42 -30.89 -33.23
C GLY A 630 9.23 -31.57 -32.56
N ASN A 631 9.41 -32.84 -32.21
CA ASN A 631 8.40 -33.65 -31.54
C ASN A 631 8.92 -34.23 -30.22
N ILE A 632 8.04 -34.32 -29.23
CA ILE A 632 8.33 -34.94 -27.94
C ILE A 632 8.55 -36.44 -28.15
N SER A 633 9.67 -36.96 -27.65
CA SER A 633 9.92 -38.39 -27.49
C SER A 633 9.37 -38.85 -26.13
N PRO A 634 8.89 -40.10 -25.96
CA PRO A 634 8.47 -40.61 -24.65
C PRO A 634 9.64 -40.71 -23.64
N ASN A 635 10.88 -40.69 -24.11
CA ASN A 635 12.06 -40.83 -23.25
C ASN A 635 12.39 -39.52 -22.53
N LYS A 636 12.81 -39.64 -21.28
CA LYS A 636 13.39 -38.54 -20.50
C LYS A 636 14.90 -38.72 -20.34
N ILE A 637 15.60 -37.62 -20.10
CA ILE A 637 17.04 -37.61 -19.79
C ILE A 637 17.24 -36.89 -18.45
N PHE A 638 18.21 -37.35 -17.65
CA PHE A 638 18.66 -36.63 -16.46
C PHE A 638 19.90 -35.82 -16.84
N ALA A 639 19.72 -34.59 -17.31
CA ALA A 639 20.81 -33.75 -17.78
C ALA A 639 21.69 -33.27 -16.62
N ASN A 640 23.01 -33.52 -16.70
CA ASN A 640 23.99 -33.03 -15.73
C ASN A 640 24.79 -31.82 -16.24
N GLY A 641 24.46 -31.33 -17.45
CA GLY A 641 25.03 -30.12 -18.00
C GLY A 641 24.19 -29.47 -19.08
N ILE A 642 24.53 -28.23 -19.42
CA ILE A 642 24.09 -27.51 -20.61
C ILE A 642 25.31 -27.32 -21.51
N SER A 643 25.21 -27.75 -22.76
CA SER A 643 26.19 -27.50 -23.79
C SER A 643 25.67 -26.44 -24.75
N SER A 644 26.44 -25.36 -24.89
CA SER A 644 26.30 -24.34 -25.92
C SER A 644 27.66 -24.22 -26.61
N ASP A 645 28.18 -23.02 -26.84
CA ASP A 645 29.59 -22.80 -27.15
C ASP A 645 30.53 -23.29 -26.02
N ASP A 646 30.06 -23.22 -24.77
CA ASP A 646 30.75 -23.76 -23.59
C ASP A 646 29.93 -24.90 -22.95
N TYR A 647 30.59 -25.71 -22.11
CA TYR A 647 29.96 -26.72 -21.27
C TYR A 647 29.77 -26.22 -19.84
N TYR A 648 28.54 -26.29 -19.35
CA TYR A 648 28.12 -25.81 -18.05
C TYR A 648 27.56 -26.97 -17.21
N THR A 649 28.20 -27.32 -16.11
CA THR A 649 27.73 -28.41 -15.22
C THR A 649 26.56 -27.94 -14.36
N ILE A 650 25.44 -28.68 -14.37
CA ILE A 650 24.29 -28.41 -13.51
C ILE A 650 24.30 -29.37 -12.32
N GLN A 651 24.06 -28.84 -11.12
CA GLN A 651 23.88 -29.63 -9.90
C GLN A 651 22.73 -29.03 -9.08
N PRO A 652 21.70 -29.82 -8.72
CA PRO A 652 21.46 -31.23 -9.08
C PRO A 652 21.13 -31.44 -10.58
N PRO A 653 21.25 -32.66 -11.13
CA PRO A 653 20.81 -32.97 -12.49
C PRO A 653 19.33 -32.65 -12.71
N VAL A 654 18.98 -32.25 -13.93
CA VAL A 654 17.64 -31.81 -14.31
C VAL A 654 16.97 -32.89 -15.15
N GLU A 655 15.79 -33.35 -14.76
CA GLU A 655 14.98 -34.23 -15.61
C GLU A 655 14.41 -33.44 -16.80
N VAL A 656 14.67 -33.86 -18.03
CA VAL A 656 14.30 -33.16 -19.26
C VAL A 656 13.62 -34.13 -20.22
N GLN A 657 12.52 -33.72 -20.84
CA GLN A 657 11.90 -34.49 -21.91
C GLN A 657 12.78 -34.47 -23.16
N LYS A 658 13.01 -35.63 -23.77
CA LYS A 658 13.77 -35.69 -25.04
C LYS A 658 12.92 -35.12 -26.17
N ILE A 659 13.44 -34.13 -26.88
CA ILE A 659 12.81 -33.57 -28.09
C ILE A 659 13.62 -34.05 -29.31
N ASN A 660 12.92 -34.62 -30.28
CA ASN A 660 13.50 -34.97 -31.58
C ASN A 660 13.27 -33.77 -32.53
N PRO A 661 14.31 -32.99 -32.85
CA PRO A 661 14.17 -31.82 -33.71
C PRO A 661 13.81 -32.21 -35.15
N ASN A 662 13.09 -31.34 -35.84
CA ASN A 662 12.83 -31.44 -37.28
C ASN A 662 14.15 -31.26 -38.06
N GLY A 663 14.23 -31.81 -39.28
CA GLY A 663 15.48 -31.84 -40.05
C GLY A 663 16.05 -30.46 -40.44
N ASN A 664 15.22 -29.42 -40.45
CA ASN A 664 15.61 -28.03 -40.72
C ASN A 664 15.88 -27.20 -39.45
N THR A 665 15.70 -27.78 -38.26
CA THR A 665 15.88 -27.08 -36.99
C THR A 665 17.35 -27.11 -36.57
N LYS A 666 17.95 -25.94 -36.36
CA LYS A 666 19.30 -25.80 -35.80
C LYS A 666 19.23 -25.77 -34.27
N ILE A 667 20.07 -26.54 -33.59
CA ILE A 667 20.22 -26.49 -32.13
C ILE A 667 21.40 -25.59 -31.79
N THR A 668 21.19 -24.57 -30.95
CA THR A 668 22.28 -23.67 -30.48
C THR A 668 22.64 -23.86 -29.02
N ALA A 669 21.77 -24.48 -28.23
CA ALA A 669 22.10 -25.00 -26.91
C ALA A 669 21.30 -26.26 -26.62
N GLN A 670 21.84 -27.16 -25.81
CA GLN A 670 21.21 -28.43 -25.45
C GLN A 670 21.53 -28.85 -24.02
N TYR A 671 20.57 -29.50 -23.40
CA TYR A 671 20.76 -30.30 -22.19
C TYR A 671 21.54 -31.56 -22.55
N VAL A 672 22.52 -31.93 -21.73
CA VAL A 672 23.41 -33.06 -22.01
C VAL A 672 23.61 -33.95 -20.79
N ASN A 673 23.73 -35.26 -21.03
CA ASN A 673 24.27 -36.25 -20.11
C ASN A 673 24.90 -37.40 -20.93
N ASN A 674 26.23 -37.51 -20.89
CA ASN A 674 26.98 -38.48 -21.68
C ASN A 674 26.61 -38.39 -23.18
N ASN A 675 26.09 -39.48 -23.75
CA ASN A 675 25.69 -39.57 -25.16
C ASN A 675 24.22 -39.18 -25.41
N LEU A 676 23.49 -38.74 -24.38
CA LEU A 676 22.10 -38.30 -24.49
C LEU A 676 22.03 -36.78 -24.44
N SER A 677 21.22 -36.20 -25.32
CA SER A 677 20.92 -34.77 -25.31
C SER A 677 19.46 -34.49 -25.61
N SER A 678 19.01 -33.30 -25.20
CA SER A 678 17.73 -32.73 -25.57
C SER A 678 17.91 -31.23 -25.84
N PRO A 679 17.34 -30.66 -26.91
CA PRO A 679 17.43 -29.24 -27.21
C PRO A 679 16.99 -28.32 -26.06
N LEU A 680 17.80 -27.29 -25.79
CA LEU A 680 17.46 -26.16 -24.92
C LEU A 680 17.07 -24.94 -25.76
N VAL A 681 17.87 -24.61 -26.80
CA VAL A 681 17.56 -23.55 -27.76
C VAL A 681 17.54 -24.14 -29.17
N MET A 682 16.42 -23.96 -29.85
CA MET A 682 16.19 -24.40 -31.23
C MET A 682 15.89 -23.20 -32.12
N GLU A 683 16.35 -23.25 -33.37
CA GLU A 683 16.15 -22.21 -34.37
C GLU A 683 15.62 -22.80 -35.66
N THR A 684 14.64 -22.14 -36.27
CA THR A 684 14.16 -22.45 -37.62
C THR A 684 13.82 -21.16 -38.35
N ASN A 685 13.73 -21.21 -39.68
CA ASN A 685 13.32 -20.06 -40.49
C ASN A 685 11.90 -20.31 -40.98
N GLN A 686 11.01 -19.34 -40.74
CA GLN A 686 9.62 -19.41 -41.17
C GLN A 686 9.15 -18.01 -41.56
N SER A 687 8.42 -17.90 -42.68
CA SER A 687 7.74 -16.68 -43.08
C SER A 687 8.63 -15.41 -43.16
N GLY A 688 9.92 -15.58 -43.46
CA GLY A 688 10.86 -14.47 -43.65
C GLY A 688 11.57 -13.96 -42.39
N PHE A 689 11.29 -14.55 -41.22
CA PHE A 689 11.98 -14.24 -39.96
C PHE A 689 12.52 -15.50 -39.28
N LYS A 690 13.41 -15.31 -38.30
CA LYS A 690 13.96 -16.42 -37.51
C LYS A 690 13.03 -16.73 -36.33
N LEU A 691 12.59 -17.97 -36.25
CA LEU A 691 11.90 -18.52 -35.09
C LEU A 691 12.91 -19.16 -34.13
N ILE A 692 12.80 -18.84 -32.84
CA ILE A 692 13.69 -19.34 -31.79
C ILE A 692 12.83 -19.91 -30.67
N TYR A 693 13.01 -21.18 -30.32
CA TYR A 693 12.29 -21.83 -29.21
C TYR A 693 13.24 -22.10 -28.06
N ILE A 694 12.86 -21.67 -26.86
CA ILE A 694 13.66 -21.82 -25.64
C ILE A 694 12.93 -22.73 -24.66
N ASN A 695 13.44 -23.94 -24.50
CA ASN A 695 12.87 -24.99 -23.67
C ASN A 695 13.25 -24.84 -22.19
N ILE A 696 12.82 -23.76 -21.52
CA ILE A 696 13.17 -23.48 -20.11
C ILE A 696 12.29 -24.21 -19.08
N TYR A 697 11.16 -24.80 -19.50
CA TYR A 697 10.22 -25.48 -18.61
C TYR A 697 10.87 -26.51 -17.66
N PRO A 698 11.80 -27.38 -18.09
CA PRO A 698 12.45 -28.33 -17.18
C PRO A 698 13.23 -27.66 -16.04
N LEU A 699 13.84 -26.50 -16.30
CA LEU A 699 14.55 -25.72 -15.29
C LEU A 699 13.57 -25.03 -14.34
N LEU A 700 12.45 -24.51 -14.86
CA LEU A 700 11.39 -23.89 -14.08
C LEU A 700 10.72 -24.90 -13.14
N SER A 701 10.29 -26.06 -13.66
CA SER A 701 9.54 -27.07 -12.91
C SER A 701 10.35 -27.71 -11.77
N GLN A 702 11.68 -27.57 -11.80
CA GLN A 702 12.62 -28.10 -10.80
C GLN A 702 13.32 -26.98 -9.99
N ASN A 703 12.84 -25.72 -10.08
CA ASN A 703 13.41 -24.56 -9.40
C ASN A 703 14.92 -24.36 -9.65
N GLN A 704 15.39 -24.70 -10.86
CA GLN A 704 16.80 -24.58 -11.27
C GLN A 704 17.05 -23.36 -12.17
N LEU A 705 16.00 -22.71 -12.71
CA LEU A 705 16.16 -21.63 -13.69
C LEU A 705 17.04 -20.47 -13.18
N PHE A 706 16.86 -20.08 -11.93
CA PHE A 706 17.55 -18.91 -11.35
C PHE A 706 18.94 -19.24 -10.80
N ASN A 707 19.38 -20.50 -10.89
CA ASN A 707 20.75 -20.86 -10.55
C ASN A 707 21.74 -20.15 -11.48
N LEU A 708 22.91 -19.80 -10.95
CA LEU A 708 23.92 -19.03 -11.68
C LEU A 708 24.30 -19.67 -13.01
N ILE A 709 24.47 -20.99 -13.02
CA ILE A 709 24.98 -21.72 -14.18
C ILE A 709 23.97 -21.76 -15.35
N PRO A 710 22.71 -22.18 -15.17
CA PRO A 710 21.70 -22.06 -16.22
C PRO A 710 21.52 -20.63 -16.74
N ARG A 711 21.56 -19.63 -15.85
CA ARG A 711 21.47 -18.22 -16.25
C ARG A 711 22.64 -17.80 -17.15
N GLN A 712 23.87 -18.16 -16.82
CA GLN A 712 25.04 -17.84 -17.65
C GLN A 712 24.95 -18.50 -19.03
N ALA A 713 24.57 -19.77 -19.09
CA ALA A 713 24.41 -20.49 -20.36
C ALA A 713 23.32 -19.85 -21.25
N LEU A 714 22.19 -19.47 -20.66
CA LEU A 714 21.08 -18.84 -21.38
C LEU A 714 21.39 -17.41 -21.80
N ALA A 715 22.03 -16.60 -20.94
CA ALA A 715 22.49 -15.26 -21.30
C ALA A 715 23.45 -15.29 -22.50
N LYS A 716 24.38 -16.26 -22.53
CA LYS A 716 25.30 -16.45 -23.66
C LYS A 716 24.55 -16.84 -24.93
N ALA A 717 23.64 -17.82 -24.84
CA ALA A 717 22.86 -18.28 -25.99
C ALA A 717 21.96 -17.17 -26.59
N LEU A 718 21.46 -16.25 -25.75
CA LEU A 718 20.54 -15.18 -26.17
C LEU A 718 21.22 -13.86 -26.52
N GLY A 719 22.50 -13.66 -26.18
CA GLY A 719 23.21 -12.41 -26.43
C GLY A 719 23.27 -12.00 -27.91
N ASN A 720 23.05 -12.94 -28.84
CA ASN A 720 22.97 -12.66 -30.28
C ASN A 720 21.60 -12.12 -30.74
N TYR A 721 20.56 -12.27 -29.91
CA TYR A 721 19.17 -11.96 -30.25
C TYR A 721 18.60 -10.80 -29.45
N ILE A 722 19.06 -10.64 -28.22
CA ILE A 722 18.57 -9.64 -27.27
C ILE A 722 19.77 -8.91 -26.69
N GLU A 723 19.73 -7.58 -26.74
CA GLU A 723 20.76 -6.73 -26.15
C GLU A 723 20.78 -6.86 -24.63
N LEU A 724 21.96 -6.74 -24.03
CA LEU A 724 22.07 -6.66 -22.57
C LEU A 724 21.59 -5.30 -22.07
N TYR A 725 20.91 -5.28 -20.94
CA TYR A 725 20.52 -4.05 -20.27
C TYR A 725 21.77 -3.30 -19.79
N ASN A 726 21.79 -1.98 -19.98
CA ASN A 726 22.92 -1.17 -19.59
C ASN A 726 23.09 -1.13 -18.06
N ALA A 727 24.14 -1.80 -17.57
CA ALA A 727 24.42 -1.99 -16.15
C ALA A 727 24.62 -0.68 -15.36
N THR A 728 25.06 0.39 -16.02
CA THR A 728 25.40 1.67 -15.38
C THR A 728 24.23 2.63 -15.29
N THR A 729 23.12 2.36 -15.98
CA THR A 729 21.96 3.25 -16.00
C THR A 729 21.21 3.13 -14.68
N VAL A 730 21.09 4.26 -13.96
CA VAL A 730 20.19 4.37 -12.81
C VAL A 730 18.78 4.49 -13.33
N THR A 731 17.83 3.77 -12.73
CA THR A 731 16.43 3.85 -13.18
C THR A 731 15.89 5.26 -12.98
N SER A 732 15.04 5.70 -13.92
CA SER A 732 14.42 7.03 -13.89
C SER A 732 13.65 7.30 -12.59
N TRP A 733 13.13 6.23 -11.96
CA TRP A 733 12.54 6.25 -10.62
C TRP A 733 13.39 6.96 -9.56
N PHE A 734 14.72 6.74 -9.56
CA PHE A 734 15.62 7.32 -8.56
C PHE A 734 16.25 8.64 -8.99
N THR A 735 16.15 9.02 -10.27
CA THR A 735 16.77 10.24 -10.80
C THR A 735 15.78 11.36 -11.05
N GLU A 736 14.49 11.05 -11.19
CA GLU A 736 13.46 12.03 -11.55
C GLU A 736 12.38 12.18 -10.46
N PRO A 737 11.89 13.41 -10.25
CA PRO A 737 10.76 13.64 -9.37
C PRO A 737 9.52 13.00 -9.96
N SER A 738 8.79 12.25 -9.12
CA SER A 738 7.66 11.44 -9.56
C SER A 738 6.41 11.71 -8.73
N LEU A 739 5.27 11.57 -9.40
CA LEU A 739 3.95 11.56 -8.77
C LEU A 739 3.42 10.14 -8.76
N LEU A 740 2.86 9.73 -7.64
CA LEU A 740 2.23 8.42 -7.47
C LEU A 740 0.78 8.64 -7.02
N PHE A 741 -0.18 8.00 -7.70
CA PHE A 741 -1.61 8.14 -7.39
C PHE A 741 -2.42 6.94 -7.87
N THR A 742 -3.58 6.69 -7.26
CA THR A 742 -4.50 5.63 -7.74
C THR A 742 -5.46 6.12 -8.82
N ARG A 743 -5.85 7.39 -8.73
CA ARG A 743 -6.76 8.04 -9.67
C ARG A 743 -6.44 9.52 -9.80
N LEU A 744 -6.56 10.03 -11.02
CA LEU A 744 -6.48 11.43 -11.36
C LEU A 744 -7.77 11.81 -12.11
N THR A 745 -8.43 12.88 -11.69
CA THR A 745 -9.52 13.52 -12.44
C THR A 745 -9.12 14.94 -12.74
N ALA A 746 -9.11 15.34 -14.01
CA ALA A 746 -8.76 16.69 -14.41
C ALA A 746 -9.91 17.36 -15.15
N ASN A 747 -10.16 18.63 -14.84
CA ASN A 747 -11.13 19.51 -15.51
C ASN A 747 -10.39 20.77 -15.99
N GLY A 748 -10.68 21.24 -17.21
CA GLY A 748 -10.02 22.40 -17.82
C GLY A 748 -9.64 22.10 -19.26
N THR A 749 -8.61 22.77 -19.79
CA THR A 749 -8.09 22.44 -21.12
C THR A 749 -7.08 21.29 -21.00
N VAL A 750 -7.45 20.10 -21.49
CA VAL A 750 -6.62 18.90 -21.42
C VAL A 750 -6.19 18.47 -22.82
N ASN A 751 -4.88 18.31 -23.00
CA ASN A 751 -4.27 17.72 -24.20
C ASN A 751 -3.52 16.46 -23.80
N VAL A 752 -3.81 15.34 -24.44
CA VAL A 752 -3.11 14.07 -24.24
C VAL A 752 -2.41 13.67 -25.53
N GLN A 753 -1.15 13.30 -25.44
CA GLN A 753 -0.36 12.77 -26.55
C GLN A 753 0.14 11.37 -26.20
N SER A 754 0.05 10.44 -27.15
CA SER A 754 0.62 9.10 -27.00
C SER A 754 1.00 8.55 -28.36
N ASN A 755 2.03 7.70 -28.39
CA ASN A 755 2.48 7.04 -29.62
C ASN A 755 1.72 5.74 -29.91
N SER A 756 0.83 5.30 -28.99
CA SER A 756 0.07 4.06 -29.18
C SER A 756 -1.32 4.13 -28.53
N LEU A 757 -2.31 3.61 -29.26
CA LEU A 757 -3.67 3.37 -28.82
C LEU A 757 -3.99 1.90 -29.08
N VAL A 758 -4.19 1.13 -28.01
CA VAL A 758 -4.44 -0.32 -28.08
C VAL A 758 -5.92 -0.58 -28.31
N SER A 759 -6.76 0.06 -27.51
CA SER A 759 -8.20 -0.14 -27.55
C SER A 759 -8.95 1.16 -27.24
N ILE A 760 -10.13 1.29 -27.84
CA ILE A 760 -11.07 2.36 -27.58
C ILE A 760 -12.45 1.76 -27.33
N GLN A 761 -13.14 2.25 -26.30
CA GLN A 761 -14.56 2.02 -26.09
C GLN A 761 -15.28 3.35 -26.25
N LEU A 762 -16.16 3.41 -27.24
CA LEU A 762 -16.95 4.58 -27.58
C LEU A 762 -18.40 4.42 -27.11
N PRO A 763 -19.16 5.50 -26.94
CA PRO A 763 -20.60 5.45 -26.70
C PRO A 763 -21.34 4.73 -27.85
N GLU A 764 -22.49 4.15 -27.54
CA GLU A 764 -23.34 3.46 -28.52
C GLU A 764 -23.60 4.36 -29.75
N ASN A 765 -23.48 3.79 -30.95
CA ASN A 765 -23.63 4.44 -32.26
C ASN A 765 -22.44 5.27 -32.79
N GLN A 766 -21.28 5.25 -32.14
CA GLN A 766 -20.07 5.89 -32.67
C GLN A 766 -18.99 4.86 -32.99
N THR A 767 -18.36 5.02 -34.16
CA THR A 767 -17.24 4.18 -34.61
C THR A 767 -16.08 5.08 -35.02
N LEU A 768 -14.87 4.73 -34.59
CA LEU A 768 -13.65 5.35 -35.06
C LEU A 768 -12.80 4.25 -35.68
N ASN A 769 -12.45 4.39 -36.96
CA ASN A 769 -11.54 3.44 -37.58
C ASN A 769 -10.11 3.73 -37.09
N ILE A 770 -9.53 2.78 -36.36
CA ILE A 770 -8.16 2.84 -35.86
C ILE A 770 -7.29 1.98 -36.78
N GLU A 771 -7.09 2.45 -38.00
CA GLU A 771 -6.09 1.88 -38.90
C GLU A 771 -4.78 2.65 -38.74
N SER A 772 -3.70 1.91 -38.47
CA SER A 772 -2.29 2.35 -38.38
C SER A 772 -2.07 3.82 -37.97
N CYS A 773 -1.93 4.06 -36.65
CA CYS A 773 -1.64 5.39 -36.11
C CYS A 773 -0.24 5.42 -35.49
N ASN A 774 0.56 6.43 -35.84
CA ASN A 774 1.89 6.66 -35.28
C ASN A 774 1.84 7.58 -34.04
N ALA A 775 0.88 8.51 -34.00
CA ALA A 775 0.70 9.42 -32.87
C ALA A 775 -0.77 9.79 -32.68
N ILE A 776 -1.25 9.74 -31.44
CA ILE A 776 -2.60 10.13 -31.05
C ILE A 776 -2.53 11.46 -30.29
N LEU A 777 -3.40 12.40 -30.66
CA LEU A 777 -3.67 13.61 -29.91
C LEU A 777 -5.14 13.62 -29.48
N ILE A 778 -5.39 13.73 -28.17
CA ILE A 778 -6.74 13.81 -27.61
C ILE A 778 -6.89 15.16 -26.94
N LYS A 779 -7.89 15.93 -27.34
CA LYS A 779 -8.29 17.16 -26.67
C LYS A 779 -9.59 16.93 -25.93
N SER A 780 -9.65 17.31 -24.67
CA SER A 780 -10.83 17.13 -23.83
C SER A 780 -10.97 18.28 -22.81
N THR A 781 -12.19 18.48 -22.32
CA THR A 781 -12.45 19.40 -21.19
C THR A 781 -12.34 18.71 -19.83
N LYS A 782 -12.46 17.38 -19.83
CA LYS A 782 -12.38 16.55 -18.62
C LYS A 782 -11.79 15.19 -18.95
N ILE A 783 -10.86 14.73 -18.11
CA ILE A 783 -10.33 13.37 -18.18
C ILE A 783 -10.35 12.71 -16.81
N THR A 784 -10.34 11.38 -16.81
CA THR A 784 -10.03 10.57 -15.64
C THR A 784 -8.99 9.53 -16.03
N VAL A 785 -7.87 9.51 -15.33
CA VAL A 785 -6.86 8.45 -15.41
C VAL A 785 -7.05 7.57 -14.18
N GLN A 786 -7.29 6.30 -14.41
CA GLN A 786 -7.42 5.32 -13.34
C GLN A 786 -7.06 3.95 -13.89
N ARG A 787 -6.24 3.22 -13.15
CA ARG A 787 -5.79 1.88 -13.53
C ARG A 787 -4.96 1.84 -14.83
N GLY A 788 -4.31 0.73 -15.02
CA GLY A 788 -3.55 0.43 -16.22
C GLY A 788 -3.03 -0.99 -16.20
N TYR A 789 -2.07 -1.26 -17.07
CA TYR A 789 -1.24 -2.46 -17.01
C TYR A 789 0.16 -2.11 -17.53
N GLY A 790 1.17 -2.12 -16.66
CA GLY A 790 2.54 -1.78 -17.03
C GLY A 790 2.66 -0.41 -17.68
N PHE A 791 3.19 -0.37 -18.90
CA PHE A 791 3.34 0.88 -19.68
C PHE A 791 2.02 1.44 -20.25
N TYR A 792 0.89 0.78 -20.01
CA TYR A 792 -0.42 1.16 -20.54
C TYR A 792 -1.31 1.78 -19.47
N THR A 793 -1.95 2.87 -19.81
CA THR A 793 -2.79 3.68 -18.92
C THR A 793 -4.21 3.73 -19.46
N THR A 794 -5.19 3.49 -18.58
CA THR A 794 -6.60 3.67 -18.95
C THR A 794 -7.01 5.12 -18.72
N LEU A 795 -7.49 5.76 -19.78
CA LEU A 795 -7.92 7.15 -19.79
C LEU A 795 -9.37 7.25 -20.24
N ILE A 796 -10.21 7.89 -19.43
CA ILE A 796 -11.60 8.21 -19.79
C ILE A 796 -11.67 9.69 -20.10
N ALA A 797 -11.99 10.06 -21.34
CA ALA A 797 -12.14 11.44 -21.78
C ALA A 797 -13.61 11.78 -22.06
N PHE A 798 -14.04 12.97 -21.61
CA PHE A 798 -15.41 13.46 -21.82
C PHE A 798 -15.50 14.41 -23.01
N ASN A 799 -16.36 14.08 -23.97
CA ASN A 799 -16.51 14.77 -25.24
C ASN A 799 -15.17 15.03 -25.97
N PRO A 800 -14.29 14.02 -26.14
CA PRO A 800 -12.97 14.26 -26.70
C PRO A 800 -13.01 14.52 -28.21
N THR A 801 -12.11 15.38 -28.68
CA THR A 801 -11.66 15.38 -30.08
C THR A 801 -10.40 14.53 -30.17
N ILE A 802 -10.48 13.42 -30.88
CA ILE A 802 -9.39 12.46 -31.08
C ILE A 802 -8.83 12.68 -32.48
N THR A 803 -7.53 12.95 -32.58
CA THR A 803 -6.80 13.08 -33.83
C THR A 803 -5.77 11.97 -33.93
N LEU A 804 -5.93 11.10 -34.91
CA LEU A 804 -4.98 10.04 -35.25
C LEU A 804 -4.07 10.55 -36.36
N LYS A 805 -2.75 10.49 -36.13
CA LYS A 805 -1.73 10.86 -37.12
C LYS A 805 -1.06 9.58 -37.63
N GLY A 806 -1.45 9.16 -38.83
CA GLY A 806 -0.77 8.15 -39.64
C GLY A 806 -0.34 8.76 -40.98
N ASP A 807 -0.46 7.98 -42.05
CA ASP A 807 -0.27 8.47 -43.43
C ASP A 807 -1.30 9.56 -43.79
N GLN A 808 -2.50 9.45 -43.23
CA GLN A 808 -3.51 10.48 -43.22
C GLN A 808 -3.80 10.91 -41.78
N THR A 809 -4.09 12.19 -41.59
CA THR A 809 -4.58 12.69 -40.31
C THR A 809 -6.09 12.61 -40.28
N THR A 810 -6.64 11.74 -39.43
CA THR A 810 -8.09 11.65 -39.20
C THR A 810 -8.42 12.27 -37.85
N SER A 811 -9.51 13.02 -37.78
CA SER A 811 -9.98 13.63 -36.53
C SER A 811 -11.46 13.39 -36.37
N ALA A 812 -11.88 12.98 -35.17
CA ALA A 812 -13.26 12.72 -34.83
C ALA A 812 -13.58 13.35 -33.47
N THR A 813 -14.73 14.00 -33.37
CA THR A 813 -15.26 14.47 -32.08
C THR A 813 -16.27 13.44 -31.60
N ILE A 814 -16.03 12.91 -30.40
CA ILE A 814 -16.88 11.89 -29.78
C ILE A 814 -17.86 12.59 -28.84
N ASN A 815 -19.16 12.31 -28.97
CA ASN A 815 -20.17 12.80 -28.04
C ASN A 815 -20.34 11.77 -26.90
N GLY A 816 -19.93 12.11 -25.68
CA GLY A 816 -19.97 11.25 -24.50
C GLY A 816 -18.58 10.87 -23.98
N ASN A 817 -18.53 9.82 -23.14
CA ASN A 817 -17.27 9.31 -22.59
C ASN A 817 -16.61 8.35 -23.59
N ALA A 818 -15.33 8.58 -23.91
CA ALA A 818 -14.49 7.59 -24.57
C ALA A 818 -13.49 7.01 -23.55
N THR A 819 -13.43 5.69 -23.44
CA THR A 819 -12.39 5.00 -22.66
C THR A 819 -11.30 4.54 -23.61
N LEU A 820 -10.06 4.97 -23.37
CA LEU A 820 -8.90 4.69 -24.21
C LEU A 820 -7.83 3.99 -23.39
N LEU A 821 -7.16 3.01 -23.99
CA LEU A 821 -5.95 2.42 -23.44
C LEU A 821 -4.73 2.92 -24.22
N LEU A 822 -3.93 3.76 -23.57
CA LEU A 822 -2.81 4.48 -24.18
C LEU A 822 -1.49 4.02 -23.58
N ARG A 823 -0.45 3.92 -24.41
CA ARG A 823 0.90 3.62 -23.92
C ARG A 823 1.63 4.90 -23.55
N GLN A 824 2.11 4.98 -22.32
CA GLN A 824 2.90 6.09 -21.76
C GLN A 824 2.48 7.49 -22.22
N PRO A 825 1.21 7.90 -21.98
CA PRO A 825 0.73 9.19 -22.45
C PRO A 825 1.40 10.37 -21.75
N GLU A 826 1.71 11.42 -22.51
CA GLU A 826 1.95 12.77 -21.99
C GLU A 826 0.62 13.51 -21.86
N ILE A 827 0.35 14.06 -20.68
CA ILE A 827 -0.91 14.73 -20.35
C ILE A 827 -0.59 16.17 -19.92
N SER A 828 -0.99 17.14 -20.73
CA SER A 828 -0.89 18.57 -20.41
C SER A 828 -2.26 19.11 -20.01
N ILE A 829 -2.34 19.69 -18.81
CA ILE A 829 -3.58 20.14 -18.19
C ILE A 829 -3.43 21.61 -17.78
N ASN A 830 -4.32 22.45 -18.26
CA ASN A 830 -4.53 23.79 -17.71
C ASN A 830 -5.90 23.85 -17.04
N GLY A 831 -5.93 23.73 -15.71
CA GLY A 831 -7.17 23.66 -14.94
C GLY A 831 -7.00 23.07 -13.55
N VAL A 832 -7.99 22.29 -13.11
CA VAL A 832 -8.04 21.68 -11.78
C VAL A 832 -7.86 20.17 -11.91
N ILE A 833 -6.90 19.62 -11.16
CA ILE A 833 -6.59 18.20 -11.08
C ILE A 833 -6.88 17.73 -9.67
N GLN A 834 -7.66 16.67 -9.52
CA GLN A 834 -7.88 15.98 -8.26
C GLN A 834 -7.23 14.60 -8.31
N PHE A 835 -6.31 14.35 -7.38
CA PHE A 835 -5.65 13.06 -7.19
C PHE A 835 -6.28 12.32 -6.01
N GLU A 836 -6.33 10.99 -6.08
CA GLU A 836 -6.68 10.08 -4.97
C GLU A 836 -5.48 9.20 -4.62
N ASN A 837 -5.20 9.00 -3.32
CA ASN A 837 -4.00 8.30 -2.82
C ASN A 837 -2.71 8.90 -3.37
N PHE A 838 -2.59 10.23 -3.27
CA PHE A 838 -1.52 11.00 -3.87
C PHE A 838 -0.24 10.98 -3.02
N TYR A 839 0.89 10.73 -3.67
CA TYR A 839 2.22 10.82 -3.12
C TYR A 839 3.18 11.50 -4.09
N MET A 840 4.13 12.28 -3.58
CA MET A 840 5.24 12.83 -4.35
C MET A 840 6.54 12.18 -3.87
N LEU A 841 7.35 11.71 -4.81
CA LEU A 841 8.54 10.90 -4.53
C LEU A 841 9.77 11.50 -5.24
N HIS A 842 10.94 11.28 -4.64
CA HIS A 842 12.28 11.50 -5.21
C HIS A 842 12.59 12.88 -5.84
N PRO A 843 12.63 14.01 -5.10
CA PRO A 843 12.17 14.28 -3.72
C PRO A 843 10.78 14.94 -3.70
N PRO A 844 10.01 14.81 -2.61
CA PRO A 844 8.72 15.48 -2.50
C PRO A 844 8.89 17.01 -2.47
N THR A 845 8.34 17.70 -3.46
CA THR A 845 8.24 19.17 -3.45
C THR A 845 7.00 19.64 -2.68
N ILE A 846 5.94 18.84 -2.64
CA ILE A 846 4.72 19.10 -1.87
C ILE A 846 4.54 17.96 -0.87
N TYR A 847 4.08 18.29 0.34
CA TYR A 847 3.79 17.26 1.34
C TYR A 847 2.59 16.44 0.89
N THR A 848 2.68 15.12 0.97
CA THR A 848 1.61 14.21 0.53
C THR A 848 1.57 12.99 1.42
N ASP A 849 0.37 12.56 1.78
CA ASP A 849 0.11 11.52 2.78
C ASP A 849 -1.07 10.61 2.36
N ALA A 850 -1.18 10.32 1.06
CA ALA A 850 -2.28 9.57 0.45
C ALA A 850 -3.64 10.29 0.44
N ARG A 851 -3.77 11.50 0.99
CA ARG A 851 -5.05 12.22 0.90
C ARG A 851 -5.41 12.56 -0.53
N THR A 852 -6.71 12.69 -0.76
CA THR A 852 -7.21 13.36 -1.96
C THR A 852 -6.57 14.74 -2.03
N THR A 853 -5.95 15.10 -3.14
CA THR A 853 -5.23 16.37 -3.29
C THR A 853 -5.64 17.03 -4.58
N THR A 854 -6.02 18.30 -4.51
CA THR A 854 -6.42 19.11 -5.66
C THR A 854 -5.29 20.07 -6.01
N LEU A 855 -4.81 20.01 -7.25
CA LEU A 855 -3.85 20.96 -7.81
C LEU A 855 -4.56 21.82 -8.86
N SER A 856 -4.45 23.14 -8.76
CA SER A 856 -5.02 24.07 -9.75
C SER A 856 -3.90 24.86 -10.42
N GLY A 857 -3.77 24.75 -11.75
CA GLY A 857 -2.76 25.44 -12.54
C GLY A 857 -2.43 24.72 -13.85
N ASN A 858 -1.27 25.04 -14.42
CA ASN A 858 -0.77 24.42 -15.65
C ASN A 858 0.30 23.36 -15.36
N ILE A 859 -0.03 22.09 -15.65
CA ILE A 859 0.72 20.91 -15.22
C ILE A 859 0.86 19.96 -16.41
N THR A 860 2.09 19.50 -16.67
CA THR A 860 2.37 18.43 -17.63
C THR A 860 2.84 17.19 -16.89
N LEU A 861 2.23 16.04 -17.20
CA LEU A 861 2.49 14.74 -16.59
C LEU A 861 2.88 13.73 -17.67
N ASN A 862 4.03 13.08 -17.53
CA ASN A 862 4.38 11.94 -18.36
C ASN A 862 4.03 10.65 -17.61
N ILE A 863 2.97 9.97 -18.02
CA ILE A 863 2.60 8.73 -17.36
C ILE A 863 3.60 7.65 -17.76
N TYR A 864 4.38 7.17 -16.80
CA TYR A 864 5.44 6.20 -17.05
C TYR A 864 4.92 4.77 -16.94
N VAL A 865 4.27 4.45 -15.83
CA VAL A 865 3.67 3.12 -15.56
C VAL A 865 2.31 3.33 -14.89
N SER A 866 1.34 2.48 -15.21
CA SER A 866 0.00 2.50 -14.62
C SER A 866 -0.49 1.08 -14.36
N ASP A 867 -0.93 0.82 -13.15
CA ASP A 867 -1.56 -0.42 -12.68
C ASP A 867 -2.56 -0.04 -11.56
N ALA A 868 -2.59 -0.74 -10.41
CA ALA A 868 -3.33 -0.31 -9.22
C ALA A 868 -2.98 1.13 -8.81
N TYR A 869 -1.70 1.49 -8.98
CA TYR A 869 -1.20 2.86 -8.90
C TYR A 869 -0.62 3.29 -10.24
N THR A 870 -0.69 4.59 -10.49
CA THR A 870 -0.12 5.26 -11.65
C THR A 870 1.02 6.15 -11.21
N ILE A 871 2.11 6.10 -11.96
CA ILE A 871 3.27 6.94 -11.77
C ILE A 871 3.41 7.89 -12.95
N ALA A 872 3.51 9.17 -12.64
CA ALA A 872 3.93 10.19 -13.60
C ALA A 872 5.37 10.62 -13.32
N LEU A 873 6.27 10.41 -14.28
CA LEU A 873 7.64 10.89 -14.25
C LEU A 873 8.18 11.13 -15.68
N PRO A 874 8.84 12.28 -15.94
CA PRO A 874 8.88 13.45 -15.07
C PRO A 874 7.53 14.19 -15.08
N TYR A 875 7.30 15.04 -14.08
CA TYR A 875 6.23 16.04 -14.11
C TYR A 875 6.81 17.46 -14.17
N LYS A 876 6.04 18.41 -14.72
CA LYS A 876 6.43 19.82 -14.81
C LYS A 876 5.27 20.73 -14.40
N PHE A 877 5.57 21.71 -13.54
CA PHE A 877 4.66 22.83 -13.23
C PHE A 877 5.07 24.03 -14.08
N GLN A 878 4.19 24.46 -14.99
CA GLN A 878 4.49 25.57 -15.91
C GLN A 878 4.17 26.95 -15.29
N SER A 879 3.48 26.96 -14.15
CA SER A 879 3.11 28.16 -13.40
C SER A 879 3.07 27.85 -11.91
N SER A 880 2.87 28.89 -11.08
CA SER A 880 2.43 28.66 -9.70
C SER A 880 1.13 27.85 -9.70
N ILE A 881 1.01 26.92 -8.75
CA ILE A 881 -0.16 26.06 -8.59
C ILE A 881 -0.77 26.24 -7.21
N THR A 882 -2.08 26.15 -7.11
CA THR A 882 -2.76 26.09 -5.81
C THR A 882 -2.95 24.63 -5.42
N VAL A 883 -2.42 24.26 -4.26
CA VAL A 883 -2.54 22.94 -3.66
C VAL A 883 -3.63 23.01 -2.60
N LYS A 884 -4.64 22.15 -2.70
CA LYS A 884 -5.69 21.99 -1.71
C LYS A 884 -5.84 20.54 -1.32
N TYR A 885 -5.64 20.22 -0.06
CA TYR A 885 -5.85 18.88 0.45
C TYR A 885 -7.35 18.65 0.66
N GLY A 886 -7.79 17.40 0.45
CA GLY A 886 -9.11 16.92 0.84
C GLY A 886 -9.28 16.98 2.35
N LYS A 887 -10.42 16.47 2.85
CA LYS A 887 -10.78 16.56 4.28
C LYS A 887 -9.55 16.34 5.17
N PRO A 888 -9.23 17.29 6.07
CA PRO A 888 -8.10 17.11 6.96
C PRO A 888 -8.33 15.82 7.75
N LEU A 889 -7.26 15.05 7.96
CA LEU A 889 -7.30 13.80 8.73
C LEU A 889 -7.98 13.99 10.11
N MET A 890 -8.01 15.23 10.61
CA MET A 890 -8.89 15.67 11.69
C MET A 890 -9.42 17.08 11.40
N GLU A 891 -10.74 17.23 11.32
CA GLU A 891 -11.40 18.54 11.26
C GLU A 891 -11.72 18.98 12.68
N PHE A 892 -10.89 19.87 13.23
CA PHE A 892 -11.10 20.38 14.57
C PHE A 892 -11.68 21.80 14.53
N ASN A 893 -12.98 21.93 14.76
CA ASN A 893 -13.65 23.22 14.83
C ASN A 893 -13.53 23.81 16.24
N GLU A 894 -12.54 24.68 16.44
CA GLU A 894 -12.30 25.32 17.74
C GLU A 894 -13.47 26.16 18.24
N SER A 895 -14.21 26.79 17.32
CA SER A 895 -15.38 27.58 17.64
C SER A 895 -16.50 26.70 18.19
N ALA A 896 -16.74 25.53 17.57
CA ALA A 896 -17.70 24.56 18.07
C ALA A 896 -17.32 24.04 19.47
N SER A 897 -16.02 23.81 19.71
CA SER A 897 -15.53 23.41 21.04
C SER A 897 -15.63 24.52 22.08
N PHE A 898 -15.45 25.78 21.69
CA PHE A 898 -15.73 26.92 22.56
C PHE A 898 -17.21 26.94 22.98
N VAL A 899 -18.13 26.72 22.05
CA VAL A 899 -19.57 26.66 22.34
C VAL A 899 -19.89 25.52 23.31
N LYS A 900 -19.29 24.34 23.11
CA LYS A 900 -19.40 23.21 24.04
C LYS A 900 -18.82 23.50 25.44
N MET A 901 -17.90 24.45 25.56
CA MET A 901 -17.33 24.86 26.85
C MET A 901 -18.29 25.75 27.66
N ILE A 902 -19.30 26.38 27.05
CA ILE A 902 -20.19 27.35 27.71
C ILE A 902 -20.91 26.78 28.95
N PRO A 903 -21.51 25.56 28.93
CA PRO A 903 -22.15 24.99 30.12
C PRO A 903 -21.18 24.81 31.29
N TYR A 904 -19.95 24.38 31.00
CA TYR A 904 -18.89 24.22 31.99
C TYR A 904 -18.45 25.58 32.53
N LEU A 905 -18.36 26.60 31.68
CA LEU A 905 -18.04 27.97 32.07
C LEU A 905 -19.09 28.53 33.03
N ILE A 906 -20.39 28.31 32.75
CA ILE A 906 -21.48 28.68 33.65
C ILE A 906 -21.34 27.96 34.99
N LEU A 907 -21.04 26.66 34.99
CA LEU A 907 -20.85 25.86 36.21
C LEU A 907 -19.68 26.38 37.05
N VAL A 908 -18.53 26.71 36.44
CA VAL A 908 -17.39 27.30 37.15
C VAL A 908 -17.73 28.70 37.69
N ILE A 909 -18.50 29.52 36.96
CA ILE A 909 -18.98 30.82 37.45
C ILE A 909 -19.87 30.64 38.67
N ILE A 910 -20.85 29.73 38.62
CA ILE A 910 -21.76 29.46 39.74
C ILE A 910 -20.96 29.05 40.97
N PHE A 911 -19.99 28.14 40.81
CA PHE A 911 -19.12 27.69 41.90
C PHE A 911 -18.25 28.83 42.47
N ALA A 912 -17.63 29.64 41.60
CA ALA A 912 -16.83 30.78 42.02
C ALA A 912 -17.68 31.83 42.74
N ALA A 913 -18.88 32.12 42.25
CA ALA A 913 -19.82 33.06 42.86
C ALA A 913 -20.27 32.57 44.25
N THR A 914 -20.55 31.28 44.40
CA THR A 914 -20.91 30.70 45.71
C THR A 914 -19.75 30.79 46.70
N VAL A 915 -18.53 30.49 46.29
CA VAL A 915 -17.35 30.66 47.16
C VAL A 915 -17.14 32.12 47.56
N LEU A 916 -17.32 33.07 46.64
CA LEU A 916 -17.22 34.50 46.92
C LEU A 916 -18.32 34.96 47.89
N LEU A 917 -19.57 34.50 47.71
CA LEU A 917 -20.67 34.81 48.60
C LEU A 917 -20.43 34.25 50.02
N ILE A 918 -19.91 33.03 50.14
CA ILE A 918 -19.54 32.42 51.44
C ILE A 918 -18.39 33.18 52.11
N GLN A 919 -17.42 33.67 51.33
CA GLN A 919 -16.33 34.49 51.87
C GLN A 919 -16.84 35.85 52.35
N HIS A 920 -17.81 36.43 51.64
CA HIS A 920 -18.38 37.73 52.01
C HIS A 920 -19.38 37.62 53.18
N SER A 921 -20.00 36.45 53.38
CA SER A 921 -20.93 36.18 54.48
C SER A 921 -20.26 35.86 55.82
N LYS A 922 -18.91 35.83 55.90
CA LYS A 922 -18.23 35.74 57.20
C LYS A 922 -18.47 37.05 57.96
N PRO A 923 -19.12 37.01 59.13
CA PRO A 923 -19.40 38.22 59.90
C PRO A 923 -18.08 38.91 60.23
N THR A 924 -17.97 40.18 59.85
CA THR A 924 -16.91 41.07 60.31
C THR A 924 -16.97 41.02 61.84
N ASN A 925 -15.98 40.39 62.49
CA ASN A 925 -15.89 40.37 63.95
C ASN A 925 -15.76 41.81 64.45
N ILE A 926 -16.88 42.43 64.79
CA ILE A 926 -16.95 43.65 65.58
C ILE A 926 -16.64 43.23 67.02
N SER A 927 -15.35 43.23 67.37
CA SER A 927 -14.86 43.08 68.74
C SER A 927 -13.40 43.55 68.75
N LYS A 928 -12.91 44.48 69.58
CA LYS A 928 -13.43 45.22 70.73
C LYS A 928 -12.67 46.56 70.75
N VAL A 929 -13.37 47.67 70.91
CA VAL A 929 -12.79 48.92 71.41
C VAL A 929 -12.39 48.66 72.87
N GLN A 930 -11.13 48.33 73.13
CA GLN A 930 -10.54 48.46 74.46
C GLN A 930 -9.97 49.88 74.58
N ASN A 931 -10.61 50.69 75.42
CA ASN A 931 -10.07 51.94 75.92
C ASN A 931 -8.65 51.72 76.47
N LYS A 932 -7.65 52.26 75.78
CA LYS A 932 -6.31 52.48 76.33
C LYS A 932 -6.32 53.87 76.97
N PRO A 933 -5.94 54.01 78.25
CA PRO A 933 -5.94 55.30 78.92
C PRO A 933 -4.82 56.19 78.34
N ASN A 934 -5.13 57.50 78.27
CA ASN A 934 -4.20 58.58 77.96
C ASN A 934 -2.91 58.42 78.77
N LYS A 935 -1.78 58.24 78.09
CA LYS A 935 -0.46 58.43 78.67
C LYS A 935 0.02 59.83 78.29
N THR A 936 -0.04 60.70 79.28
CA THR A 936 0.39 62.10 79.30
C THR A 936 1.84 62.23 78.84
N THR A 937 2.06 63.11 77.88
CA THR A 937 3.36 63.58 77.42
C THR A 937 3.99 64.46 78.51
N TYR A 938 5.08 64.01 79.13
CA TYR A 938 5.96 64.90 79.90
C TYR A 938 7.00 65.51 78.94
N LEU A 939 6.97 66.84 78.84
CA LEU A 939 8.10 67.66 78.43
C LEU A 939 9.28 67.43 79.37
N LYS A 940 10.48 67.18 78.82
CA LYS A 940 11.72 67.67 79.40
C LYS A 940 12.75 67.98 78.32
N SER A 941 13.20 69.23 78.39
CA SER A 941 14.25 69.91 77.65
C SER A 941 15.65 69.33 77.88
N VAL A 942 16.43 69.24 76.79
CA VAL A 942 17.74 69.88 76.51
C VAL A 942 18.85 69.94 77.61
N ASN A 943 20.08 69.64 77.12
CA ASN A 943 21.46 69.73 77.67
C ASN A 943 21.88 68.56 78.56
N THR A 944 22.97 67.80 78.29
CA THR A 944 24.27 68.06 77.62
C THR A 944 24.69 66.97 76.64
#